data_AF-A0A6P0VVH9-F1
#
_entry.id   AF-A0A6P0VVH9-F1
#
_cell.length_a   1.000
_cell.length_b   1.000
_cell.length_c   1.000
_cell.angle_alpha   90.00
_cell.angle_beta   90.00
_cell.angle_gamma   90.00
#
_symmetry.space_group_name_H-M   'P 1'
#
loop_
_entity.id
_entity.type
_entity.pdbx_description
1 polymer ?
#
loop_
_entity_poly.entity_id
_entity_poly.type
_entity_poly.pdbx_seq_one_letter_code
_entity_poly.pdbx_strand_id
1 'polypeptide(L)'
;MLPIDFIVIDTEGQELLREIAVVNYTGEQIYEAFVQGTVGNEKPYYNHKSLEQILQEFKAIAEGKNIVCHCAYHDRKVLQRSYNFIQEVLPRCDWVCTYKLARITWPHLESYSLGYLSTYLNLRVNYQYFSEEQAHLARYDALFTYQLYLQMTQQDIKQLLQKYPNPFVSSRVDNPFQVHPDLKTISQQQYQALKSILQGIKDDRNHQSQGVVITGEPGTGKSHLMMRLAQERLARNRLFFINHPNDPDGILFHIYSRVLESLIQRVGNTNYTQLDHLLAYFLSKIINRQNIPLPTQKEEKIIKVLEENPLDIYEALGSVGTERKRDFWKLIEKKVEQWWQFTYDCSGFSWQILKGMIRYCYYTDPKRKLLIKRWLAGFELETVELETLGLIDVRWDTQTNRETWGLEAISVISKLSLVDEPLIMVFDQLESLGLEQNSNLLLAFGSSIKELFTHIKHSLIISIMFPYSWETFQKKLNSSITDRQGNVQLTIQSPNRQDLEDLLNLHLQDLPVSFNEIFTPEEQEEILHQQVIRKVINRATDYYRFKRDGIPVSQLQPKAQYQTSRQTILEVSSALLKISQSVEELSKKLNSLLVQEPTPVPTSVPGLMVETAKVVPQPLVSLESQTLFDYLNKQKKYLEQEYKKSHHLKIITPSQDCGKLQTILSTCHQIYGFDIDHLKLGRKKVPENLVLIKERQRFCVTFTALTAAMRYT
;
A
#
# COMPACT_ATOMS: atom_id res chain seq x y z
N MET A 1 24.00 -2.71 22.87
CA MET A 1 24.38 -2.90 21.45
C MET A 1 25.45 -3.97 21.42
N LEU A 2 25.27 -5.01 20.60
CA LEU A 2 26.35 -5.96 20.33
C LEU A 2 27.39 -5.23 19.47
N PRO A 3 28.67 -5.19 19.87
CA PRO A 3 29.73 -4.77 18.97
C PRO A 3 29.68 -5.67 17.72
N ILE A 4 29.81 -5.13 16.51
CA ILE A 4 29.83 -5.94 15.27
C ILE A 4 31.14 -6.77 15.17
N ASP A 5 32.02 -6.68 16.17
CA ASP A 5 33.33 -7.29 16.22
C ASP A 5 33.63 -7.86 17.62
N PHE A 6 32.87 -8.90 18.00
CA PHE A 6 33.15 -9.70 19.20
C PHE A 6 33.46 -11.15 18.83
N ILE A 7 34.21 -11.80 19.72
CA ILE A 7 34.42 -13.25 19.72
C ILE A 7 34.01 -13.80 21.08
N VAL A 8 33.44 -14.99 21.09
CA VAL A 8 33.19 -15.75 22.32
C VAL A 8 34.29 -16.77 22.48
N ILE A 9 34.91 -16.79 23.65
CA ILE A 9 35.95 -17.75 23.97
C ILE A 9 35.63 -18.47 25.26
N ASP A 10 36.13 -19.69 25.33
CA ASP A 10 36.23 -20.46 26.56
C ASP A 10 37.58 -21.18 26.55
N THR A 11 38.16 -21.34 27.73
CA THR A 11 39.49 -21.94 27.91
C THR A 11 39.48 -22.97 29.02
N GLU A 12 40.16 -24.08 28.78
CA GLU A 12 40.40 -25.09 29.81
C GLU A 12 41.85 -25.03 30.27
N GLY A 13 42.07 -25.15 31.58
CA GLY A 13 43.40 -25.16 32.19
C GLY A 13 43.43 -24.57 33.60
N GLN A 14 44.35 -25.03 34.44
CA GLN A 14 44.51 -24.47 35.81
C GLN A 14 45.65 -23.43 35.87
N GLU A 15 46.83 -23.81 35.40
CA GLU A 15 48.02 -22.94 35.37
C GLU A 15 48.32 -22.44 33.97
N LEU A 16 48.35 -23.36 33.01
CA LEU A 16 48.55 -23.09 31.59
C LEU A 16 47.35 -23.60 30.80
N LEU A 17 47.17 -23.02 29.62
CA LEU A 17 46.16 -23.41 28.65
C LEU A 17 46.32 -24.90 28.31
N ARG A 18 45.19 -25.61 28.27
CA ARG A 18 45.07 -26.99 27.80
C ARG A 18 44.25 -27.06 26.52
N GLU A 19 43.19 -26.26 26.44
CA GLU A 19 42.27 -26.19 25.31
C GLU A 19 41.75 -24.76 25.18
N ILE A 20 41.48 -24.34 23.94
CA ILE A 20 40.79 -23.09 23.64
C ILE A 20 39.82 -23.31 22.49
N ALA A 21 38.66 -22.67 22.56
CA ALA A 21 37.75 -22.53 21.45
C ALA A 21 37.37 -21.06 21.24
N VAL A 22 37.18 -20.69 19.97
CA VAL A 22 36.74 -19.35 19.57
C VAL A 22 35.56 -19.46 18.62
N VAL A 23 34.48 -18.80 19.00
CA VAL A 23 33.26 -18.64 18.20
C VAL A 23 33.17 -17.18 17.77
N ASN A 24 32.92 -16.93 16.49
CA ASN A 24 32.78 -15.57 15.97
C ASN A 24 31.40 -14.97 16.30
N TYR A 25 31.20 -13.70 15.94
CA TYR A 25 29.93 -12.99 16.17
C TYR A 25 28.73 -13.58 15.42
N THR A 26 28.94 -14.43 14.39
CA THR A 26 27.86 -15.15 13.69
C THR A 26 27.55 -16.52 14.31
N GLY A 27 28.25 -16.92 15.37
CA GLY A 27 28.03 -18.20 16.05
C GLY A 27 28.77 -19.39 15.42
N GLU A 28 29.67 -19.13 14.47
CA GLU A 28 30.51 -20.15 13.84
C GLU A 28 31.80 -20.34 14.65
N GLN A 29 32.17 -21.60 14.90
CA GLN A 29 33.45 -21.93 15.50
C GLN A 29 34.57 -21.71 14.47
N ILE A 30 35.38 -20.68 14.69
CA ILE A 30 36.48 -20.31 13.79
C ILE A 30 37.84 -20.83 14.25
N TYR A 31 37.94 -21.27 15.51
CA TYR A 31 39.18 -21.79 16.07
C TYR A 31 38.91 -22.79 17.19
N GLU A 32 39.67 -23.88 17.22
CA GLU A 32 39.71 -24.86 18.31
C GLU A 32 41.08 -25.53 18.29
N ALA A 33 41.74 -25.59 19.44
CA ALA A 33 43.07 -26.19 19.55
C ALA A 33 43.32 -26.79 20.93
N PHE A 34 44.12 -27.86 20.93
CA PHE A 34 44.52 -28.61 22.12
C PHE A 34 46.03 -28.52 22.30
N VAL A 35 46.50 -28.21 23.50
CA VAL A 35 47.94 -28.11 23.80
C VAL A 35 48.55 -29.51 23.86
N GLN A 36 49.64 -29.71 23.14
CA GLN A 36 50.40 -30.96 23.13
C GLN A 36 51.02 -31.28 24.50
N GLY A 37 50.93 -32.54 24.93
CA GLY A 37 51.66 -33.04 26.10
C GLY A 37 51.04 -32.70 27.47
N THR A 38 49.83 -32.13 27.51
CA THR A 38 49.09 -31.89 28.75
C THR A 38 48.27 -33.11 29.19
N VAL A 39 48.10 -33.30 30.49
CA VAL A 39 47.32 -34.41 31.08
C VAL A 39 45.89 -34.44 30.52
N GLY A 40 45.48 -35.59 29.98
CA GLY A 40 44.20 -35.77 29.27
C GLY A 40 44.28 -35.71 27.74
N ASN A 41 45.36 -35.17 27.17
CA ASN A 41 45.61 -35.06 25.71
C ASN A 41 46.67 -36.08 25.23
N GLU A 42 46.67 -37.28 25.81
CA GLU A 42 47.72 -38.30 25.64
C GLU A 42 47.61 -39.08 24.31
N LYS A 43 46.44 -39.04 23.67
CA LYS A 43 46.19 -39.63 22.34
C LYS A 43 46.23 -38.53 21.28
N PRO A 44 46.81 -38.78 20.10
CA PRO A 44 46.81 -37.79 19.02
C PRO A 44 45.37 -37.60 18.49
N TYR A 45 44.67 -36.58 18.99
CA TYR A 45 43.50 -36.04 18.31
C TYR A 45 43.95 -35.15 17.14
N TYR A 46 43.05 -34.93 16.18
CA TYR A 46 43.22 -33.89 15.19
C TYR A 46 43.32 -32.52 15.91
N ASN A 47 44.26 -31.64 15.51
CA ASN A 47 44.51 -30.28 16.03
C ASN A 47 45.32 -30.09 17.32
N HIS A 48 46.18 -31.04 17.67
CA HIS A 48 47.20 -30.82 18.70
C HIS A 48 48.29 -29.85 18.23
N LYS A 49 48.52 -28.75 18.94
CA LYS A 49 49.56 -27.74 18.62
C LYS A 49 50.42 -27.42 19.85
N SER A 50 51.59 -26.82 19.62
CA SER A 50 52.37 -26.28 20.73
C SER A 50 51.63 -25.10 21.38
N LEU A 51 51.87 -24.86 22.67
CA LEU A 51 51.29 -23.72 23.37
C LEU A 51 51.62 -22.39 22.66
N GLU A 52 52.85 -22.23 22.20
CA GLU A 52 53.31 -21.03 21.48
C GLU A 52 52.52 -20.80 20.19
N GLN A 53 52.33 -21.84 19.39
CA GLN A 53 51.57 -21.74 18.14
C GLN A 53 50.11 -21.34 18.40
N ILE A 54 49.48 -21.92 19.42
CA ILE A 54 48.10 -21.60 19.78
C ILE A 54 47.95 -20.14 20.18
N LEU A 55 48.87 -19.64 21.01
CA LEU A 55 48.82 -18.26 21.49
C LEU A 55 49.11 -17.23 20.37
N GLN A 56 49.97 -17.56 19.40
CA GLN A 56 50.21 -16.68 18.25
C GLN A 56 48.99 -16.61 17.31
N GLU A 57 48.39 -17.75 17.00
CA GLU A 57 47.17 -17.81 16.18
C GLU A 57 45.99 -17.11 16.87
N PHE A 58 45.80 -17.35 18.17
CA PHE A 58 44.77 -16.68 18.96
C PHE A 58 44.96 -15.17 18.99
N LYS A 59 46.19 -14.68 19.16
CA LYS A 59 46.50 -13.24 19.15
C LYS A 59 46.06 -12.59 17.84
N ALA A 60 46.34 -13.23 16.70
CA ALA A 60 45.91 -12.73 15.39
C ALA A 60 44.37 -12.67 15.25
N ILE A 61 43.65 -13.57 15.91
CA ILE A 61 42.18 -13.60 15.89
C ILE A 61 41.57 -12.55 16.82
N ALA A 62 42.19 -12.31 17.99
CA ALA A 62 41.62 -11.56 19.11
C ALA A 62 42.04 -10.08 19.18
N GLU A 63 43.15 -9.68 18.55
CA GLU A 63 43.66 -8.31 18.60
C GLU A 63 42.61 -7.29 18.15
N GLY A 64 42.31 -6.31 19.00
CA GLY A 64 41.35 -5.24 18.73
C GLY A 64 39.87 -5.60 18.92
N LYS A 65 39.54 -6.86 19.27
CA LYS A 65 38.17 -7.33 19.42
C LYS A 65 37.65 -7.30 20.85
N ASN A 66 36.32 -7.35 20.98
CA ASN A 66 35.67 -7.64 22.26
C ASN A 66 35.64 -9.15 22.51
N ILE A 67 36.16 -9.59 23.65
CA ILE A 67 36.16 -10.98 24.07
C ILE A 67 35.02 -11.21 25.05
N VAL A 68 34.13 -12.12 24.73
CA VAL A 68 33.01 -12.55 25.58
C VAL A 68 33.35 -13.91 26.19
N CYS A 69 33.27 -14.00 27.51
CA CYS A 69 33.45 -15.25 28.24
C CYS A 69 32.33 -15.41 29.27
N HIS A 70 32.02 -16.65 29.66
CA HIS A 70 31.13 -16.86 30.79
C HIS A 70 31.77 -16.33 32.09
N CYS A 71 32.98 -16.79 32.39
CA CYS A 71 33.77 -16.37 33.55
C CYS A 71 35.07 -15.68 33.12
N ALA A 72 34.97 -14.46 32.57
CA ALA A 72 36.14 -13.73 32.04
C ALA A 72 37.35 -13.59 32.99
N TYR A 73 37.17 -13.70 34.31
CA TYR A 73 38.28 -13.73 35.25
C TYR A 73 39.13 -15.00 35.12
N HIS A 74 38.49 -16.17 34.96
CA HIS A 74 39.17 -17.44 34.79
C HIS A 74 39.93 -17.47 33.47
N ASP A 75 39.24 -17.24 32.35
CA ASP A 75 39.81 -17.33 31.01
C ASP A 75 40.99 -16.37 30.82
N ARG A 76 40.82 -15.13 31.25
CA ARG A 76 41.88 -14.13 31.21
C ARG A 76 43.10 -14.55 32.03
N LYS A 77 42.89 -15.20 33.18
CA LYS A 77 43.99 -15.65 34.05
C LYS A 77 44.75 -16.82 33.42
N VAL A 78 44.07 -17.78 32.83
CA VAL A 78 44.69 -18.91 32.10
C VAL A 78 45.52 -18.39 30.93
N LEU A 79 44.94 -17.50 30.12
CA LEU A 79 45.64 -16.89 28.99
C LEU A 79 46.83 -16.04 29.46
N GLN A 80 46.66 -15.19 30.47
CA GLN A 80 47.74 -14.34 30.95
C GLN A 80 48.93 -15.15 31.49
N ARG A 81 48.67 -16.23 32.22
CA ARG A 81 49.73 -17.15 32.67
C ARG A 81 50.42 -17.85 31.49
N SER A 82 49.65 -18.26 30.50
CA SER A 82 50.16 -18.94 29.31
C SER A 82 51.05 -18.01 28.45
N TYR A 83 50.63 -16.77 28.23
CA TYR A 83 51.45 -15.75 27.58
C TYR A 83 52.71 -15.41 28.37
N ASN A 84 52.61 -15.29 29.70
CA ASN A 84 53.78 -15.07 30.55
C ASN A 84 54.79 -16.24 30.48
N PHE A 85 54.30 -17.48 30.40
CA PHE A 85 55.14 -18.67 30.30
C PHE A 85 55.99 -18.68 29.03
N ILE A 86 55.42 -18.26 27.90
CA ILE A 86 56.15 -18.10 26.63
C ILE A 86 56.81 -16.72 26.47
N GLN A 87 56.78 -15.87 27.51
CA GLN A 87 57.33 -14.51 27.52
C GLN A 87 56.76 -13.57 26.43
N GLU A 88 55.49 -13.73 26.09
CA GLU A 88 54.75 -12.87 25.15
C GLU A 88 53.69 -12.01 25.85
N VAL A 89 53.17 -11.02 25.10
CA VAL A 89 52.12 -10.10 25.59
C VAL A 89 50.75 -10.54 25.08
N LEU A 90 49.78 -10.58 26.00
CA LEU A 90 48.35 -10.83 25.75
C LEU A 90 47.80 -9.83 24.70
N PRO A 91 46.91 -10.24 23.77
CA PRO A 91 46.28 -9.33 22.81
C PRO A 91 45.56 -8.15 23.47
N ARG A 92 45.54 -6.99 22.79
CA ARG A 92 44.77 -5.82 23.23
C ARG A 92 43.29 -6.03 22.92
N CYS A 93 42.50 -6.27 23.96
CA CYS A 93 41.09 -6.60 23.85
C CYS A 93 40.31 -6.12 25.08
N ASP A 94 39.03 -5.83 24.86
CA ASP A 94 38.06 -5.56 25.93
C ASP A 94 37.33 -6.85 26.33
N TRP A 95 37.00 -7.00 27.62
CA TRP A 95 36.47 -8.24 28.17
C TRP A 95 35.04 -8.07 28.68
N VAL A 96 34.14 -8.90 28.18
CA VAL A 96 32.74 -9.00 28.59
C VAL A 96 32.54 -10.30 29.34
N CYS A 97 31.94 -10.22 30.54
CA CYS A 97 31.70 -11.38 31.39
C CYS A 97 30.19 -11.64 31.48
N THR A 98 29.72 -12.70 30.82
CA THR A 98 28.27 -13.01 30.80
C THR A 98 27.77 -13.42 32.18
N TYR A 99 28.60 -14.02 33.05
CA TYR A 99 28.25 -14.26 34.45
C TYR A 99 27.92 -12.96 35.20
N LYS A 100 28.72 -11.90 35.03
CA LYS A 100 28.46 -10.59 35.66
C LYS A 100 27.23 -9.92 35.04
N LEU A 101 27.08 -9.97 33.71
CA LEU A 101 25.88 -9.46 33.04
C LEU A 101 24.63 -10.18 33.55
N ALA A 102 24.64 -11.52 33.64
CA ALA A 102 23.50 -12.31 34.09
C ALA A 102 22.98 -11.88 35.46
N ARG A 103 23.88 -11.55 36.39
CA ARG A 103 23.52 -11.07 37.74
C ARG A 103 22.84 -9.70 37.74
N ILE A 104 23.16 -8.87 36.76
CA ILE A 104 22.52 -7.57 36.58
C ILE A 104 21.18 -7.75 35.88
N THR A 105 21.14 -8.57 34.82
CA THR A 105 19.96 -8.82 33.98
C THR A 105 18.87 -9.59 34.73
N TRP A 106 19.25 -10.60 35.53
CA TRP A 106 18.33 -11.47 36.26
C TRP A 106 18.74 -11.61 37.74
N PRO A 107 18.57 -10.57 38.58
CA PRO A 107 19.15 -10.52 39.95
C PRO A 107 18.57 -11.55 40.93
N HIS A 108 17.47 -12.23 40.57
CA HIS A 108 16.71 -13.11 41.46
C HIS A 108 16.95 -14.61 41.20
N LEU A 109 17.91 -14.99 40.36
CA LEU A 109 18.19 -16.40 40.07
C LEU A 109 19.02 -17.06 41.19
N GLU A 110 18.78 -18.35 41.40
CA GLU A 110 19.45 -19.16 42.43
C GLU A 110 20.91 -19.47 42.09
N SER A 111 21.23 -19.56 40.80
CA SER A 111 22.58 -19.77 40.30
C SER A 111 22.77 -18.98 38.99
N TYR A 112 24.03 -18.73 38.67
CA TYR A 112 24.46 -18.08 37.42
C TYR A 112 25.51 -18.91 36.69
N SER A 113 25.63 -20.20 37.02
CA SER A 113 26.47 -21.12 36.24
C SER A 113 25.94 -21.26 34.82
N LEU A 114 26.83 -21.55 33.86
CA LEU A 114 26.46 -21.69 32.45
C LEU A 114 25.38 -22.77 32.27
N GLY A 115 25.52 -23.91 32.94
CA GLY A 115 24.52 -24.99 32.91
C GLY A 115 23.16 -24.58 33.46
N TYR A 116 23.12 -23.87 34.59
CA TYR A 116 21.87 -23.37 35.18
C TYR A 116 21.19 -22.36 34.26
N LEU A 117 21.93 -21.36 33.77
CA LEU A 117 21.39 -20.33 32.88
C LEU A 117 20.94 -20.92 31.54
N SER A 118 21.69 -21.87 31.00
CA SER A 118 21.34 -22.55 29.75
C SER A 118 20.05 -23.34 29.89
N THR A 119 19.86 -24.01 31.03
CA THR A 119 18.63 -24.74 31.33
C THR A 119 17.46 -23.79 31.58
N TYR A 120 17.66 -22.77 32.42
CA TYR A 120 16.62 -21.79 32.79
C TYR A 120 16.10 -21.02 31.58
N LEU A 121 16.99 -20.61 30.68
CA LEU A 121 16.66 -19.86 29.46
C LEU A 121 16.33 -20.78 28.28
N ASN A 122 16.36 -22.10 28.47
CA ASN A 122 16.07 -23.10 27.45
C ASN A 122 16.97 -22.95 26.19
N LEU A 123 18.25 -22.61 26.39
CA LEU A 123 19.22 -22.40 25.33
C LEU A 123 19.51 -23.71 24.59
N ARG A 124 19.81 -23.60 23.28
CA ARG A 124 20.11 -24.75 22.44
C ARG A 124 21.28 -24.47 21.51
N VAL A 125 22.11 -25.50 21.31
CA VAL A 125 23.17 -25.54 20.30
C VAL A 125 22.90 -26.76 19.41
N ASN A 126 22.83 -26.57 18.10
CA ASN A 126 22.48 -27.65 17.14
C ASN A 126 21.20 -28.42 17.54
N TYR A 127 20.18 -27.70 18.00
CA TYR A 127 18.90 -28.24 18.50
C TYR A 127 18.97 -29.09 19.77
N GLN A 128 20.14 -29.21 20.40
CA GLN A 128 20.34 -29.94 21.65
C GLN A 128 20.41 -29.00 22.85
N TYR A 129 19.92 -29.46 23.99
CA TYR A 129 20.00 -28.74 25.26
C TYR A 129 21.37 -28.91 25.93
N PHE A 130 21.63 -28.08 26.93
CA PHE A 130 22.84 -28.19 27.74
C PHE A 130 22.90 -29.56 28.41
N SER A 131 24.07 -30.20 28.33
CA SER A 131 24.38 -31.48 28.93
C SER A 131 25.57 -31.32 29.86
N GLU A 132 25.39 -31.63 31.14
CA GLU A 132 26.47 -31.64 32.14
C GLU A 132 27.59 -32.63 31.79
N GLU A 133 27.31 -33.67 31.00
CA GLU A 133 28.33 -34.63 30.54
C GLU A 133 29.32 -34.04 29.54
N GLN A 134 28.96 -32.95 28.86
CA GLN A 134 29.80 -32.24 27.88
C GLN A 134 30.32 -30.91 28.42
N ALA A 135 29.94 -30.51 29.64
CA ALA A 135 30.47 -29.34 30.31
C ALA A 135 32.00 -29.49 30.49
N HIS A 136 32.72 -28.37 30.47
CA HIS A 136 34.19 -28.33 30.53
C HIS A 136 34.91 -28.80 29.25
N LEU A 137 34.19 -28.84 28.13
CA LEU A 137 34.78 -28.80 26.80
C LEU A 137 34.73 -27.36 26.31
N ALA A 138 35.89 -26.78 25.99
CA ALA A 138 35.99 -25.34 25.68
C ALA A 138 35.05 -24.96 24.53
N ARG A 139 34.99 -25.80 23.49
CA ARG A 139 34.04 -25.60 22.37
C ARG A 139 32.59 -25.56 22.82
N TYR A 140 32.19 -26.50 23.67
CA TYR A 140 30.80 -26.64 24.10
C TYR A 140 30.37 -25.41 24.93
N ASP A 141 31.21 -25.03 25.89
CA ASP A 141 30.94 -23.91 26.77
C ASP A 141 31.02 -22.56 26.03
N ALA A 142 31.91 -22.41 25.04
CA ALA A 142 31.92 -21.23 24.17
C ALA A 142 30.62 -21.08 23.35
N LEU A 143 30.10 -22.18 22.80
CA LEU A 143 28.85 -22.16 22.01
C LEU A 143 27.62 -21.83 22.87
N PHE A 144 27.53 -22.37 24.09
CA PHE A 144 26.44 -22.01 25.01
C PHE A 144 26.61 -20.60 25.58
N THR A 145 27.84 -20.13 25.80
CA THR A 145 28.12 -18.74 26.18
C THR A 145 27.68 -17.77 25.09
N TYR A 146 27.87 -18.12 23.81
CA TYR A 146 27.37 -17.35 22.67
C TYR A 146 25.84 -17.25 22.71
N GLN A 147 25.14 -18.38 22.88
CA GLN A 147 23.67 -18.40 23.00
C GLN A 147 23.17 -17.55 24.18
N LEU A 148 23.87 -17.62 25.31
CA LEU A 148 23.55 -16.85 26.52
C LEU A 148 23.72 -15.35 26.28
N TYR A 149 24.83 -14.95 25.64
CA TYR A 149 25.10 -13.55 25.33
C TYR A 149 24.09 -12.97 24.33
N LEU A 150 23.68 -13.77 23.33
CA LEU A 150 22.57 -13.41 22.45
C LEU A 150 21.27 -13.18 23.22
N GLN A 151 20.93 -14.03 24.20
CA GLN A 151 19.71 -13.84 24.98
C GLN A 151 19.71 -12.58 25.83
N MET A 152 20.85 -12.25 26.46
CA MET A 152 20.98 -11.03 27.24
C MET A 152 20.78 -9.79 26.36
N THR A 153 21.38 -9.79 25.17
CA THR A 153 21.27 -8.64 24.25
C THR A 153 19.89 -8.51 23.60
N GLN A 154 19.14 -9.61 23.44
CA GLN A 154 17.74 -9.56 23.03
C GLN A 154 16.83 -8.83 24.04
N GLN A 155 17.10 -8.92 25.35
CA GLN A 155 16.32 -8.17 26.35
C GLN A 155 16.52 -6.66 26.23
N ASP A 156 17.75 -6.21 25.99
CA ASP A 156 18.06 -4.79 25.78
C ASP A 156 17.37 -4.26 24.51
N ILE A 157 17.39 -5.05 23.43
CA ILE A 157 16.68 -4.74 22.19
C ILE A 157 15.18 -4.64 22.46
N LYS A 158 14.58 -5.60 23.15
CA LYS A 158 13.15 -5.56 23.48
C LYS A 158 12.76 -4.28 24.24
N GLN A 159 13.53 -3.91 25.27
CA GLN A 159 13.28 -2.69 26.04
C GLN A 159 13.44 -1.42 25.19
N LEU A 160 14.38 -1.41 24.24
CA LEU A 160 14.54 -0.33 23.29
C LEU A 160 13.35 -0.24 22.33
N LEU A 161 12.98 -1.35 21.68
CA LEU A 161 11.92 -1.40 20.67
C LEU A 161 10.54 -1.07 21.25
N GLN A 162 10.30 -1.34 22.54
CA GLN A 162 9.06 -0.96 23.23
C GLN A 162 8.83 0.56 23.30
N LYS A 163 9.88 1.37 23.14
CA LYS A 163 9.79 2.84 23.13
C LYS A 163 9.31 3.40 21.80
N TYR A 164 9.33 2.61 20.73
CA TYR A 164 9.07 3.07 19.37
C TYR A 164 7.91 2.31 18.71
N PRO A 165 7.10 2.98 17.86
CA PRO A 165 6.16 2.29 16.99
C PRO A 165 6.92 1.38 16.02
N ASN A 166 6.26 0.36 15.50
CA ASN A 166 6.87 -0.51 14.50
C ASN A 166 7.01 0.28 13.18
N PRO A 167 8.24 0.43 12.64
CA PRO A 167 8.50 1.26 11.46
C PRO A 167 8.08 0.60 10.13
N PHE A 168 7.78 -0.70 10.16
CA PHE A 168 7.44 -1.50 8.98
C PHE A 168 5.93 -1.69 8.77
N VAL A 169 5.08 -1.08 9.62
CA VAL A 169 3.62 -1.27 9.60
C VAL A 169 2.99 -0.92 8.25
N SER A 170 3.57 0.05 7.54
CA SER A 170 3.06 0.55 6.27
C SER A 170 3.78 -0.10 5.09
N SER A 171 3.25 -1.20 4.57
CA SER A 171 3.81 -1.92 3.41
C SER A 171 3.07 -1.67 2.09
N ARG A 172 2.10 -0.74 2.09
CA ARG A 172 1.24 -0.45 0.95
C ARG A 172 1.00 1.04 0.81
N VAL A 173 1.21 1.51 -0.41
CA VAL A 173 0.71 2.81 -0.89
C VAL A 173 -0.68 2.59 -1.49
N ASP A 174 -1.70 3.26 -0.96
CA ASP A 174 -3.07 3.15 -1.44
C ASP A 174 -3.42 4.15 -2.53
N ASN A 175 -2.79 5.33 -2.48
CA ASN A 175 -2.93 6.38 -3.48
C ASN A 175 -1.63 7.21 -3.55
N PRO A 176 -1.35 7.86 -4.69
CA PRO A 176 -0.07 8.52 -4.92
C PRO A 176 0.12 9.81 -4.12
N PHE A 177 -0.90 10.31 -3.42
CA PHE A 177 -0.83 11.53 -2.61
C PHE A 177 -0.41 11.24 -1.15
N GLN A 178 -0.22 9.97 -0.79
CA GLN A 178 0.36 9.59 0.50
C GLN A 178 1.87 9.85 0.54
N VAL A 179 2.44 9.79 1.74
CA VAL A 179 3.88 9.87 1.97
C VAL A 179 4.33 8.59 2.66
N HIS A 180 5.27 7.90 2.03
CA HIS A 180 5.93 6.70 2.55
C HIS A 180 7.43 6.81 2.25
N PRO A 181 8.31 6.12 3.00
CA PRO A 181 9.74 6.06 2.69
C PRO A 181 10.02 5.65 1.24
N ASP A 182 10.81 6.43 0.52
CA ASP A 182 11.08 6.22 -0.91
C ASP A 182 12.57 6.08 -1.21
N LEU A 183 13.02 4.84 -1.45
CA LEU A 183 14.38 4.59 -1.92
C LEU A 183 14.46 4.83 -3.43
N LYS A 184 15.11 5.93 -3.83
CA LYS A 184 15.10 6.43 -5.21
C LYS A 184 15.73 5.48 -6.23
N THR A 185 16.65 4.60 -5.82
CA THR A 185 17.28 3.61 -6.72
C THR A 185 16.25 2.64 -7.30
N ILE A 186 15.26 2.24 -6.49
CA ILE A 186 14.16 1.37 -6.91
C ILE A 186 13.33 2.07 -7.99
N SER A 187 13.15 1.40 -9.13
CA SER A 187 12.36 1.87 -10.29
C SER A 187 12.85 3.20 -10.91
N GLN A 188 14.11 3.58 -10.70
CA GLN A 188 14.62 4.86 -11.17
C GLN A 188 14.57 5.00 -12.70
N GLN A 189 14.84 3.93 -13.43
CA GLN A 189 14.79 3.92 -14.90
C GLN A 189 13.37 4.21 -15.40
N GLN A 190 12.36 3.57 -14.81
CA GLN A 190 10.96 3.76 -15.14
C GLN A 190 10.52 5.20 -14.82
N TYR A 191 10.98 5.76 -13.70
CA TYR A 191 10.74 7.16 -13.37
C TYR A 191 11.32 8.13 -14.40
N GLN A 192 12.58 7.93 -14.83
CA GLN A 192 13.19 8.78 -15.86
C GLN A 192 12.49 8.63 -17.22
N ALA A 193 12.04 7.41 -17.58
CA ALA A 193 11.26 7.19 -18.79
C ALA A 193 9.96 8.01 -18.77
N LEU A 194 9.20 8.00 -17.67
CA LEU A 194 7.99 8.81 -17.52
C LEU A 194 8.27 10.30 -17.65
N LYS A 195 9.37 10.79 -17.07
CA LYS A 195 9.80 12.20 -17.23
C LYS A 195 10.12 12.55 -18.68
N SER A 196 10.84 11.67 -19.39
CA SER A 196 11.17 11.87 -20.79
C SER A 196 9.92 11.93 -21.67
N ILE A 197 8.93 11.07 -21.39
CA ILE A 197 7.65 11.07 -22.10
C ILE A 197 6.87 12.36 -21.84
N LEU A 198 6.82 12.83 -20.59
CA LEU A 198 6.18 14.11 -20.27
C LEU A 198 6.82 15.27 -21.01
N GLN A 199 8.15 15.31 -21.09
CA GLN A 199 8.85 16.32 -21.86
C GLN A 199 8.51 16.21 -23.35
N GLY A 200 8.47 14.99 -23.90
CA GLY A 200 8.06 14.77 -25.28
C GLY A 200 6.63 15.23 -25.59
N ILE A 201 5.68 15.01 -24.68
CA ILE A 201 4.29 15.51 -24.82
C ILE A 201 4.25 17.04 -24.82
N LYS A 202 5.04 17.67 -23.94
CA LYS A 202 5.13 19.12 -23.82
C LYS A 202 5.69 19.77 -25.09
N ASP A 203 6.70 19.16 -25.67
CA ASP A 203 7.40 19.68 -26.85
C ASP A 203 6.69 19.31 -28.18
N ASP A 204 5.70 18.41 -28.14
CA ASP A 204 4.92 18.04 -29.32
C ASP A 204 3.99 19.18 -29.77
N ARG A 205 4.17 19.63 -31.01
CA ARG A 205 3.35 20.68 -31.63
C ARG A 205 1.89 20.30 -31.79
N ASN A 206 1.59 19.00 -31.90
CA ASN A 206 0.22 18.52 -32.01
C ASN A 206 -0.44 18.27 -30.65
N HIS A 207 0.35 18.39 -29.57
CA HIS A 207 -0.05 18.11 -28.19
C HIS A 207 -0.73 16.75 -28.03
N GLN A 208 -0.20 15.73 -28.71
CA GLN A 208 -0.75 14.38 -28.67
C GLN A 208 -0.52 13.75 -27.29
N SER A 209 -1.60 13.22 -26.73
CA SER A 209 -1.53 12.43 -25.51
C SER A 209 -0.84 11.08 -25.77
N GLN A 210 -0.05 10.60 -24.82
CA GLN A 210 0.65 9.32 -24.94
C GLN A 210 0.19 8.32 -23.87
N GLY A 211 0.04 7.06 -24.27
CA GLY A 211 -0.27 5.95 -23.39
C GLY A 211 0.98 5.24 -22.89
N VAL A 212 1.00 4.93 -21.59
CA VAL A 212 1.99 4.07 -20.96
C VAL A 212 1.28 2.94 -20.24
N VAL A 213 1.77 1.70 -20.40
CA VAL A 213 1.37 0.58 -19.54
C VAL A 213 2.52 0.24 -18.62
N ILE A 214 2.27 0.23 -17.31
CA ILE A 214 3.22 -0.18 -16.29
C ILE A 214 2.81 -1.54 -15.74
N THR A 215 3.65 -2.55 -15.92
CA THR A 215 3.42 -3.91 -15.42
C THR A 215 4.43 -4.30 -14.35
N GLY A 216 4.08 -5.31 -13.55
CA GLY A 216 4.97 -5.89 -12.54
C GLY A 216 4.19 -6.73 -11.54
N GLU A 217 4.89 -7.57 -10.78
CA GLU A 217 4.27 -8.47 -9.80
C GLU A 217 3.56 -7.71 -8.66
N PRO A 218 2.61 -8.33 -7.94
CA PRO A 218 1.97 -7.73 -6.79
C PRO A 218 3.00 -7.36 -5.72
N GLY A 219 3.03 -6.08 -5.32
CA GLY A 219 3.91 -5.61 -4.25
C GLY A 219 5.34 -5.24 -4.66
N THR A 220 5.65 -5.13 -5.97
CA THR A 220 6.98 -4.70 -6.46
C THR A 220 7.23 -3.19 -6.44
N GLY A 221 6.24 -2.38 -6.04
CA GLY A 221 6.41 -0.93 -5.91
C GLY A 221 5.77 -0.07 -7.01
N LYS A 222 4.87 -0.63 -7.86
CA LYS A 222 4.16 0.14 -8.91
C LYS A 222 3.46 1.41 -8.38
N SER A 223 2.67 1.28 -7.31
CA SER A 223 2.00 2.43 -6.67
C SER A 223 3.00 3.36 -5.96
N HIS A 224 4.16 2.84 -5.54
CA HIS A 224 5.25 3.64 -4.99
C HIS A 224 5.89 4.55 -6.05
N LEU A 225 6.10 4.04 -7.27
CA LEU A 225 6.56 4.85 -8.39
C LEU A 225 5.60 6.00 -8.70
N MET A 226 4.28 5.78 -8.61
CA MET A 226 3.29 6.84 -8.80
C MET A 226 3.29 7.86 -7.67
N MET A 227 3.51 7.41 -6.43
CA MET A 227 3.72 8.31 -5.30
C MET A 227 4.93 9.22 -5.52
N ARG A 228 6.07 8.65 -5.94
CA ARG A 228 7.27 9.43 -6.30
C ARG A 228 6.96 10.43 -7.40
N LEU A 229 6.28 9.98 -8.47
CA LEU A 229 5.89 10.86 -9.58
C LEU A 229 5.02 12.02 -9.10
N ALA A 230 4.04 11.77 -8.23
CA ALA A 230 3.21 12.82 -7.65
C ALA A 230 4.05 13.79 -6.82
N GLN A 231 4.84 13.29 -5.87
CA GLN A 231 5.64 14.13 -4.98
C GLN A 231 6.63 15.04 -5.74
N GLU A 232 7.27 14.52 -6.79
CA GLU A 232 8.26 15.29 -7.56
C GLU A 232 7.65 16.19 -8.65
N ARG A 233 6.42 15.93 -9.12
CA ARG A 233 5.83 16.66 -10.25
C ARG A 233 4.65 17.55 -9.91
N LEU A 234 3.95 17.34 -8.80
CA LEU A 234 2.73 18.09 -8.45
C LEU A 234 2.96 19.61 -8.33
N ALA A 235 4.19 20.07 -8.09
CA ALA A 235 4.48 21.50 -8.13
C ALA A 235 4.17 22.14 -9.51
N ARG A 236 4.31 21.36 -10.58
CA ARG A 236 4.19 21.81 -11.98
C ARG A 236 3.05 21.12 -12.73
N ASN A 237 3.04 19.79 -12.75
CA ASN A 237 2.01 18.99 -13.42
C ASN A 237 0.80 18.75 -12.51
N ARG A 238 -0.35 18.46 -13.13
CA ARG A 238 -1.53 17.95 -12.43
C ARG A 238 -1.63 16.45 -12.59
N LEU A 239 -1.78 15.73 -11.48
CA LEU A 239 -1.87 14.27 -11.46
C LEU A 239 -3.27 13.85 -10.98
N PHE A 240 -3.91 13.00 -11.77
CA PHE A 240 -5.22 12.44 -11.53
C PHE A 240 -5.12 10.95 -11.29
N PHE A 241 -5.52 10.50 -10.10
CA PHE A 241 -5.52 9.10 -9.73
C PHE A 241 -6.92 8.52 -9.89
N ILE A 242 -7.06 7.53 -10.77
CA ILE A 242 -8.31 6.93 -11.20
C ILE A 242 -8.25 5.44 -10.86
N ASN A 243 -9.12 5.01 -9.95
CA ASN A 243 -9.31 3.59 -9.67
C ASN A 243 -10.28 2.96 -10.68
N HIS A 244 -10.38 1.64 -10.67
CA HIS A 244 -11.24 0.92 -11.61
C HIS A 244 -12.71 1.39 -11.53
N PRO A 245 -13.39 1.55 -12.67
CA PRO A 245 -14.84 1.75 -12.69
C PRO A 245 -15.56 0.46 -12.29
N ASN A 246 -16.84 0.58 -11.93
CA ASN A 246 -17.71 -0.55 -11.60
C ASN A 246 -19.08 -0.51 -12.32
N ASP A 247 -19.29 0.49 -13.18
CA ASP A 247 -20.53 0.71 -13.93
C ASP A 247 -20.17 0.91 -15.41
N PRO A 248 -20.61 0.02 -16.33
CA PRO A 248 -20.29 0.14 -17.75
C PRO A 248 -20.93 1.36 -18.42
N ASP A 249 -22.01 1.91 -17.87
CA ASP A 249 -22.74 3.03 -18.46
C ASP A 249 -22.21 4.41 -17.98
N GLY A 250 -21.24 4.41 -17.05
CA GLY A 250 -20.82 5.60 -16.29
C GLY A 250 -19.29 5.79 -16.19
N ILE A 251 -18.53 5.31 -17.17
CA ILE A 251 -17.06 5.24 -17.08
C ILE A 251 -16.40 6.62 -17.19
N LEU A 252 -16.77 7.45 -18.18
CA LEU A 252 -16.18 8.78 -18.36
C LEU A 252 -16.55 9.71 -17.19
N PHE A 253 -17.77 9.61 -16.69
CA PHE A 253 -18.20 10.32 -15.50
C PHE A 253 -17.49 9.82 -14.24
N HIS A 254 -17.25 8.51 -14.12
CA HIS A 254 -16.41 7.96 -13.06
C HIS A 254 -14.99 8.55 -13.12
N ILE A 255 -14.35 8.54 -14.29
CA ILE A 255 -13.02 9.13 -14.49
C ILE A 255 -13.03 10.59 -14.07
N TYR A 256 -13.99 11.37 -14.54
CA TYR A 256 -14.13 12.79 -14.18
C TYR A 256 -14.31 13.00 -12.67
N SER A 257 -15.13 12.17 -12.01
CA SER A 257 -15.29 12.26 -10.55
C SER A 257 -13.95 12.05 -9.82
N ARG A 258 -13.10 11.13 -10.29
CA ARG A 258 -11.77 10.86 -9.74
C ARG A 258 -10.78 11.98 -10.04
N VAL A 259 -10.92 12.62 -11.21
CA VAL A 259 -10.18 13.85 -11.57
C VAL A 259 -10.52 14.97 -10.60
N LEU A 260 -11.79 15.22 -10.31
CA LEU A 260 -12.21 16.25 -9.34
C LEU A 260 -11.69 15.97 -7.92
N GLU A 261 -11.73 14.71 -7.46
CA GLU A 261 -11.16 14.32 -6.16
C GLU A 261 -9.64 14.51 -6.11
N SER A 262 -8.94 14.31 -7.23
CA SER A 262 -7.51 14.56 -7.34
C SER A 262 -7.21 16.06 -7.36
N LEU A 263 -8.03 16.86 -8.05
CA LEU A 263 -7.85 18.31 -8.18
C LEU A 263 -7.84 19.06 -6.85
N ILE A 264 -8.57 18.55 -5.85
CA ILE A 264 -8.62 19.14 -4.51
C ILE A 264 -7.54 18.61 -3.54
N GLN A 265 -6.66 17.72 -4.02
CA GLN A 265 -5.49 17.31 -3.25
C GLN A 265 -4.49 18.46 -3.15
N ARG A 266 -3.81 18.57 -2.00
CA ARG A 266 -2.79 19.60 -1.77
C ARG A 266 -1.52 19.30 -2.55
N VAL A 267 -0.82 20.37 -2.93
CA VAL A 267 0.49 20.28 -3.57
C VAL A 267 1.59 20.48 -2.53
N GLY A 268 2.35 19.41 -2.25
CA GLY A 268 3.40 19.41 -1.24
C GLY A 268 2.89 19.87 0.13
N ASN A 269 3.66 20.72 0.80
CA ASN A 269 3.30 21.29 2.10
C ASN A 269 2.54 22.63 2.00
N THR A 270 2.02 22.97 0.81
CA THR A 270 1.29 24.23 0.61
C THR A 270 -0.17 24.12 1.03
N ASN A 271 -0.83 25.27 1.22
CA ASN A 271 -2.28 25.33 1.43
C ASN A 271 -3.09 25.27 0.12
N TYR A 272 -2.40 25.24 -1.03
CA TYR A 272 -3.02 25.27 -2.35
C TYR A 272 -3.25 23.86 -2.88
N THR A 273 -4.38 23.70 -3.55
CA THR A 273 -4.76 22.45 -4.21
C THR A 273 -4.19 22.38 -5.62
N GLN A 274 -4.25 21.21 -6.24
CA GLN A 274 -3.90 21.09 -7.65
C GLN A 274 -4.74 22.01 -8.55
N LEU A 275 -6.03 22.21 -8.23
CA LEU A 275 -6.90 23.13 -8.95
C LEU A 275 -6.43 24.59 -8.82
N ASP A 276 -5.99 24.99 -7.63
CA ASP A 276 -5.45 26.33 -7.39
C ASP A 276 -4.19 26.55 -8.21
N HIS A 277 -3.28 25.58 -8.24
CA HIS A 277 -2.11 25.64 -9.12
C HIS A 277 -2.52 25.72 -10.60
N LEU A 278 -3.37 24.81 -11.07
CA LEU A 278 -3.81 24.79 -12.48
C LEU A 278 -4.37 26.15 -12.91
N LEU A 279 -5.28 26.73 -12.12
CA LEU A 279 -5.90 28.00 -12.45
C LEU A 279 -4.94 29.17 -12.33
N ALA A 280 -4.14 29.25 -11.26
CA ALA A 280 -3.16 30.33 -11.10
C ALA A 280 -2.16 30.39 -12.27
N TYR A 281 -1.56 29.25 -12.64
CA TYR A 281 -0.63 29.19 -13.76
C TYR A 281 -1.32 29.45 -15.09
N PHE A 282 -2.49 28.87 -15.35
CA PHE A 282 -3.32 29.19 -16.50
C PHE A 282 -3.56 30.71 -16.62
N LEU A 283 -4.03 31.35 -15.54
CA LEU A 283 -4.30 32.78 -15.49
C LEU A 283 -3.04 33.60 -15.79
N SER A 284 -1.87 33.22 -15.26
CA SER A 284 -0.60 33.93 -15.55
C SER A 284 -0.20 33.88 -17.03
N LYS A 285 -0.63 32.84 -17.75
CA LYS A 285 -0.32 32.64 -19.17
C LYS A 285 -1.30 33.36 -20.10
N ILE A 286 -2.53 33.58 -19.64
CA ILE A 286 -3.54 34.29 -20.43
C ILE A 286 -3.63 35.79 -20.09
N ILE A 287 -3.46 36.17 -18.83
CA ILE A 287 -3.49 37.57 -18.35
C ILE A 287 -2.05 38.03 -18.09
N ASN A 288 -1.38 38.45 -19.14
CA ASN A 288 -0.03 39.00 -19.09
C ASN A 288 0.15 40.17 -20.08
N ARG A 289 1.29 40.85 -20.01
CA ARG A 289 1.58 42.02 -20.85
C ARG A 289 1.66 41.72 -22.35
N GLN A 290 1.94 40.47 -22.75
CA GLN A 290 1.98 40.10 -24.18
C GLN A 290 0.57 40.03 -24.76
N ASN A 291 -0.39 39.53 -23.98
CA ASN A 291 -1.79 39.42 -24.40
C ASN A 291 -2.61 40.69 -24.12
N ILE A 292 -2.15 41.54 -23.20
CA ILE A 292 -2.81 42.80 -22.82
C ILE A 292 -1.80 43.95 -22.89
N PRO A 293 -1.51 44.49 -24.10
CA PRO A 293 -0.43 45.46 -24.30
C PRO A 293 -0.71 46.87 -23.73
N LEU A 294 -1.99 47.22 -23.53
CA LEU A 294 -2.42 48.49 -22.94
C LEU A 294 -3.37 48.23 -21.77
N PRO A 295 -2.85 47.73 -20.63
CA PRO A 295 -3.68 47.38 -19.48
C PRO A 295 -4.17 48.63 -18.73
N THR A 296 -5.41 48.59 -18.27
CA THR A 296 -5.95 49.50 -17.25
C THR A 296 -5.18 49.33 -15.93
N GLN A 297 -5.26 50.31 -15.02
CA GLN A 297 -4.61 50.21 -13.70
C GLN A 297 -5.00 48.95 -12.91
N LYS A 298 -6.24 48.48 -13.02
CA LYS A 298 -6.69 47.23 -12.37
C LYS A 298 -6.06 46.01 -13.02
N GLU A 299 -5.96 45.98 -14.36
CA GLU A 299 -5.31 44.89 -15.10
C GLU A 299 -3.81 44.85 -14.83
N GLU A 300 -3.15 46.01 -14.81
CA GLU A 300 -1.73 46.14 -14.48
C GLU A 300 -1.42 45.55 -13.10
N LYS A 301 -2.30 45.77 -12.12
CA LYS A 301 -2.17 45.15 -10.80
C LYS A 301 -2.33 43.62 -10.85
N ILE A 302 -3.28 43.10 -11.62
CA ILE A 302 -3.46 41.64 -11.78
C ILE A 302 -2.22 41.02 -12.44
N ILE A 303 -1.75 41.62 -13.54
CA ILE A 303 -0.57 41.18 -14.28
C ILE A 303 0.63 41.13 -13.35
N LYS A 304 0.89 42.19 -12.58
CA LYS A 304 2.01 42.23 -11.64
C LYS A 304 1.96 41.08 -10.62
N VAL A 305 0.78 40.82 -10.03
CA VAL A 305 0.60 39.70 -9.09
C VAL A 305 0.91 38.36 -9.75
N LEU A 306 0.40 38.14 -10.97
CA LEU A 306 0.60 36.89 -11.70
C LEU A 306 2.04 36.69 -12.21
N GLU A 307 2.76 37.76 -12.52
CA GLU A 307 4.16 37.72 -12.96
C GLU A 307 5.14 37.46 -11.80
N GLU A 308 4.86 37.99 -10.60
CA GLU A 308 5.68 37.76 -9.40
C GLU A 308 5.51 36.34 -8.84
N ASN A 309 4.27 35.95 -8.54
CA ASN A 309 3.92 34.61 -8.10
C ASN A 309 2.44 34.34 -8.42
N PRO A 310 2.13 33.44 -9.39
CA PRO A 310 0.75 33.19 -9.82
C PRO A 310 -0.22 32.86 -8.68
N LEU A 311 0.23 32.17 -7.62
CA LEU A 311 -0.61 31.76 -6.49
C LEU A 311 -1.07 32.94 -5.62
N ASP A 312 -0.36 34.07 -5.65
CA ASP A 312 -0.72 35.27 -4.87
C ASP A 312 -2.04 35.88 -5.35
N ILE A 313 -2.55 35.47 -6.52
CA ILE A 313 -3.87 35.87 -7.03
C ILE A 313 -5.00 35.63 -6.03
N TYR A 314 -4.86 34.62 -5.16
CA TYR A 314 -5.87 34.27 -4.17
C TYR A 314 -5.92 35.24 -2.97
N GLU A 315 -4.81 35.96 -2.71
CA GLU A 315 -4.62 36.74 -1.48
C GLU A 315 -4.33 38.23 -1.74
N ALA A 316 -3.57 38.57 -2.79
CA ALA A 316 -3.08 39.92 -3.06
C ALA A 316 -4.13 40.88 -3.68
N LEU A 317 -5.20 40.34 -4.26
CA LEU A 317 -6.25 41.11 -4.94
C LEU A 317 -7.42 41.52 -4.02
N GLY A 318 -7.11 41.88 -2.77
CA GLY A 318 -8.06 42.38 -1.79
C GLY A 318 -8.46 41.33 -0.75
N SER A 319 -8.87 41.80 0.44
CA SER A 319 -9.21 40.91 1.55
C SER A 319 -10.48 40.10 1.29
N VAL A 320 -10.59 38.97 1.99
CA VAL A 320 -11.73 38.07 1.94
C VAL A 320 -13.04 38.83 2.20
N GLY A 321 -14.06 38.60 1.37
CA GLY A 321 -15.38 39.23 1.50
C GLY A 321 -15.50 40.68 1.01
N THR A 322 -14.40 41.32 0.60
CA THR A 322 -14.43 42.73 0.14
C THR A 322 -14.99 42.88 -1.27
N GLU A 323 -15.64 44.01 -1.54
CA GLU A 323 -16.10 44.38 -2.89
C GLU A 323 -14.92 44.49 -3.87
N ARG A 324 -13.79 45.02 -3.40
CA ARG A 324 -12.54 45.10 -4.17
C ARG A 324 -12.11 43.74 -4.73
N LYS A 325 -12.16 42.67 -3.91
CA LYS A 325 -11.83 41.32 -4.38
C LYS A 325 -12.81 40.84 -5.46
N ARG A 326 -14.11 41.11 -5.27
CA ARG A 326 -15.14 40.74 -6.27
C ARG A 326 -14.92 41.44 -7.61
N ASP A 327 -14.56 42.71 -7.60
CA ASP A 327 -14.26 43.47 -8.81
C ASP A 327 -13.08 42.90 -9.60
N PHE A 328 -11.99 42.55 -8.91
CA PHE A 328 -10.85 41.91 -9.55
C PHE A 328 -11.21 40.57 -10.17
N TRP A 329 -11.94 39.71 -9.43
CA TRP A 329 -12.35 38.41 -9.95
C TRP A 329 -13.36 38.50 -11.11
N LYS A 330 -14.27 39.48 -11.10
CA LYS A 330 -15.15 39.75 -12.25
C LYS A 330 -14.36 40.16 -13.49
N LEU A 331 -13.33 40.99 -13.31
CA LEU A 331 -12.44 41.39 -14.39
C LEU A 331 -11.64 40.21 -14.93
N ILE A 332 -11.09 39.36 -14.05
CA ILE A 332 -10.41 38.12 -14.42
C ILE A 332 -11.36 37.19 -15.20
N GLU A 333 -12.55 36.93 -14.67
CA GLU A 333 -13.57 36.08 -15.33
C GLU A 333 -13.88 36.60 -16.73
N LYS A 334 -14.10 37.92 -16.89
CA LYS A 334 -14.33 38.55 -18.21
C LYS A 334 -13.16 38.37 -19.17
N LYS A 335 -11.92 38.46 -18.70
CA LYS A 335 -10.74 38.27 -19.56
C LYS A 335 -10.56 36.83 -19.98
N VAL A 336 -10.80 35.90 -19.05
CA VAL A 336 -10.77 34.47 -19.36
C VAL A 336 -11.87 34.13 -20.36
N GLU A 337 -13.07 34.69 -20.18
CA GLU A 337 -14.18 34.52 -21.12
C GLU A 337 -13.74 34.96 -22.51
N GLN A 338 -13.34 36.22 -22.67
CA GLN A 338 -12.89 36.77 -23.97
C GLN A 338 -11.80 35.94 -24.63
N TRP A 339 -10.80 35.50 -23.86
CA TRP A 339 -9.75 34.63 -24.37
C TRP A 339 -10.31 33.27 -24.81
N TRP A 340 -11.16 32.65 -23.98
CA TRP A 340 -11.79 31.36 -24.27
C TRP A 340 -12.61 31.44 -25.55
N GLN A 341 -13.43 32.48 -25.73
CA GLN A 341 -14.26 32.67 -26.93
C GLN A 341 -13.43 32.86 -28.21
N PHE A 342 -12.24 33.45 -28.09
CA PHE A 342 -11.34 33.66 -29.22
C PHE A 342 -10.54 32.41 -29.56
N THR A 343 -10.08 31.66 -28.55
CA THR A 343 -9.24 30.47 -28.73
C THR A 343 -10.06 29.21 -29.03
N TYR A 344 -11.24 29.11 -28.43
CA TYR A 344 -12.16 27.98 -28.55
C TYR A 344 -13.55 28.48 -28.96
N ASP A 345 -14.32 27.63 -29.64
CA ASP A 345 -15.72 27.97 -29.91
C ASP A 345 -16.53 28.02 -28.59
N CYS A 346 -17.54 28.89 -28.54
CA CYS A 346 -18.44 29.07 -27.40
C CYS A 346 -19.60 28.06 -27.41
N SER A 347 -19.63 27.15 -28.37
CA SER A 347 -20.67 26.14 -28.46
C SER A 347 -20.61 25.16 -27.28
N GLY A 348 -21.78 24.81 -26.75
CA GLY A 348 -21.94 23.88 -25.63
C GLY A 348 -21.64 24.49 -24.26
N PHE A 349 -21.16 23.65 -23.34
CA PHE A 349 -21.10 23.97 -21.91
C PHE A 349 -19.70 24.01 -21.31
N SER A 350 -18.68 23.91 -22.16
CA SER A 350 -17.26 24.06 -21.86
C SER A 350 -16.97 25.31 -21.01
N TRP A 351 -17.49 26.48 -21.43
CA TRP A 351 -17.30 27.74 -20.72
C TRP A 351 -17.95 27.74 -19.33
N GLN A 352 -19.15 27.15 -19.20
CA GLN A 352 -19.82 27.09 -17.90
C GLN A 352 -18.99 26.27 -16.90
N ILE A 353 -18.39 25.16 -17.35
CA ILE A 353 -17.51 24.35 -16.52
C ILE A 353 -16.30 25.18 -16.05
N LEU A 354 -15.62 25.87 -16.95
CA LEU A 354 -14.49 26.74 -16.60
C LEU A 354 -14.90 27.86 -15.64
N LYS A 355 -16.04 28.51 -15.91
CA LYS A 355 -16.64 29.51 -15.02
C LYS A 355 -16.91 28.95 -13.63
N GLY A 356 -17.42 27.72 -13.54
CA GLY A 356 -17.58 26.99 -12.28
C GLY A 356 -16.26 26.82 -11.53
N MET A 357 -15.19 26.40 -12.23
CA MET A 357 -13.85 26.24 -11.64
C MET A 357 -13.28 27.58 -11.13
N ILE A 358 -13.37 28.64 -11.93
CA ILE A 358 -12.95 29.99 -11.54
C ILE A 358 -13.71 30.44 -10.29
N ARG A 359 -15.03 30.25 -10.27
CA ARG A 359 -15.88 30.64 -9.14
C ARG A 359 -15.61 29.83 -7.89
N TYR A 360 -15.26 28.56 -8.03
CA TYR A 360 -14.83 27.73 -6.92
C TYR A 360 -13.60 28.35 -6.24
N CYS A 361 -12.60 28.80 -6.99
CA CYS A 361 -11.40 29.40 -6.41
C CYS A 361 -11.61 30.85 -5.93
N TYR A 362 -12.51 31.60 -6.58
CA TYR A 362 -12.91 32.95 -6.18
C TYR A 362 -13.63 32.98 -4.82
N TYR A 363 -14.60 32.10 -4.60
CA TYR A 363 -15.41 32.13 -3.38
C TYR A 363 -14.65 31.59 -2.16
N THR A 364 -14.71 32.33 -1.06
CA THR A 364 -14.16 31.88 0.23
C THR A 364 -15.21 31.30 1.16
N ASP A 365 -16.49 31.60 0.91
CA ASP A 365 -17.61 31.05 1.67
C ASP A 365 -17.70 29.52 1.47
N PRO A 366 -17.57 28.72 2.55
CA PRO A 366 -17.66 27.27 2.47
C PRO A 366 -18.96 26.77 1.87
N LYS A 367 -20.10 27.47 2.09
CA LYS A 367 -21.40 27.05 1.54
C LYS A 367 -21.43 27.19 0.03
N ARG A 368 -21.05 28.36 -0.51
CA ARG A 368 -20.94 28.56 -1.96
C ARG A 368 -19.93 27.60 -2.61
N LYS A 369 -18.77 27.37 -1.99
CA LYS A 369 -17.80 26.37 -2.47
C LYS A 369 -18.39 24.97 -2.53
N LEU A 370 -19.18 24.58 -1.53
CA LEU A 370 -19.86 23.29 -1.53
C LEU A 370 -20.91 23.18 -2.65
N LEU A 371 -21.71 24.21 -2.88
CA LEU A 371 -22.68 24.23 -3.97
C LEU A 371 -22.00 24.15 -5.34
N ILE A 372 -20.93 24.92 -5.56
CA ILE A 372 -20.15 24.84 -6.81
C ILE A 372 -19.51 23.46 -6.96
N LYS A 373 -18.96 22.87 -5.88
CA LYS A 373 -18.43 21.50 -5.91
C LYS A 373 -19.51 20.51 -6.36
N ARG A 374 -20.73 20.61 -5.81
CA ARG A 374 -21.87 19.76 -6.20
C ARG A 374 -22.21 19.96 -7.68
N TRP A 375 -22.29 21.20 -8.13
CA TRP A 375 -22.58 21.52 -9.53
C TRP A 375 -21.52 20.99 -10.50
N LEU A 376 -20.23 21.21 -10.21
CA LEU A 376 -19.11 20.67 -11.01
C LEU A 376 -19.14 19.15 -11.05
N ALA A 377 -19.54 18.50 -9.96
CA ALA A 377 -19.74 17.06 -9.89
C ALA A 377 -21.03 16.56 -10.57
N GLY A 378 -21.75 17.41 -11.30
CA GLY A 378 -22.95 17.04 -12.07
C GLY A 378 -24.23 16.90 -11.24
N PHE A 379 -24.25 17.34 -9.97
CA PHE A 379 -25.47 17.32 -9.15
C PHE A 379 -26.39 18.50 -9.48
N GLU A 380 -27.70 18.26 -9.34
CA GLU A 380 -28.72 19.29 -9.54
C GLU A 380 -28.67 20.28 -8.38
N LEU A 381 -28.77 21.55 -8.74
CA LEU A 381 -28.93 22.67 -7.84
C LEU A 381 -30.26 23.35 -8.12
N GLU A 382 -30.84 23.96 -7.09
CA GLU A 382 -32.07 24.74 -7.26
C GLU A 382 -31.78 26.02 -8.06
N THR A 383 -32.80 26.57 -8.74
CA THR A 383 -32.65 27.80 -9.54
C THR A 383 -32.11 28.96 -8.71
N VAL A 384 -32.57 29.10 -7.47
CA VAL A 384 -32.10 30.14 -6.54
C VAL A 384 -30.62 29.96 -6.17
N GLU A 385 -30.18 28.71 -6.02
CA GLU A 385 -28.76 28.39 -5.78
C GLU A 385 -27.91 28.75 -7.00
N LEU A 386 -28.38 28.40 -8.21
CA LEU A 386 -27.71 28.72 -9.47
C LEU A 386 -27.57 30.23 -9.69
N GLU A 387 -28.64 30.99 -9.49
CA GLU A 387 -28.64 32.45 -9.58
C GLU A 387 -27.67 33.08 -8.58
N THR A 388 -27.66 32.59 -7.33
CA THR A 388 -26.71 33.06 -6.29
C THR A 388 -25.26 32.79 -6.67
N LEU A 389 -25.01 31.67 -7.34
CA LEU A 389 -23.70 31.31 -7.85
C LEU A 389 -23.39 31.95 -9.20
N GLY A 390 -24.39 32.55 -9.87
CA GLY A 390 -24.43 33.06 -11.24
C GLY A 390 -24.05 32.02 -12.32
N LEU A 391 -24.31 30.75 -12.02
CA LEU A 391 -24.17 29.63 -12.96
C LEU A 391 -25.54 29.36 -13.59
N ILE A 392 -25.54 28.68 -14.73
CA ILE A 392 -26.79 28.26 -15.37
C ILE A 392 -27.02 26.77 -15.11
N ASP A 393 -28.28 26.34 -15.15
CA ASP A 393 -28.55 24.93 -15.35
C ASP A 393 -28.15 24.59 -16.77
N VAL A 394 -27.17 23.71 -16.89
CA VAL A 394 -26.61 23.34 -18.18
C VAL A 394 -27.25 22.08 -18.73
N ARG A 395 -28.15 21.45 -17.96
CA ARG A 395 -28.83 20.25 -18.43
C ARG A 395 -30.08 20.61 -19.24
N TRP A 396 -30.24 19.82 -20.29
CA TRP A 396 -31.46 19.53 -21.05
C TRP A 396 -31.71 20.34 -22.33
N ASP A 397 -30.87 20.12 -23.35
CA ASP A 397 -31.47 19.49 -24.53
C ASP A 397 -31.61 17.97 -24.27
N THR A 398 -32.48 17.28 -24.99
CA THR A 398 -32.74 15.84 -24.77
C THR A 398 -31.53 14.93 -25.05
N GLN A 399 -30.34 15.49 -25.35
CA GLN A 399 -29.17 14.77 -25.87
C GLN A 399 -27.98 14.72 -24.88
N THR A 400 -27.91 15.61 -23.87
CA THR A 400 -26.75 15.67 -22.97
C THR A 400 -26.89 14.73 -21.75
N ASN A 401 -26.04 13.69 -21.66
CA ASN A 401 -25.99 12.75 -20.53
C ASN A 401 -24.75 12.97 -19.62
N ARG A 402 -24.67 12.27 -18.48
CA ARG A 402 -23.55 12.40 -17.51
C ARG A 402 -22.19 12.04 -18.11
N GLU A 403 -22.14 11.09 -19.03
CA GLU A 403 -20.89 10.70 -19.72
C GLU A 403 -20.37 11.83 -20.60
N THR A 404 -21.27 12.49 -21.35
CA THR A 404 -20.95 13.66 -22.17
C THR A 404 -20.44 14.81 -21.31
N TRP A 405 -21.07 15.03 -20.15
CA TRP A 405 -20.59 16.01 -19.15
C TRP A 405 -19.19 15.67 -18.65
N GLY A 406 -18.95 14.42 -18.28
CA GLY A 406 -17.65 13.96 -17.78
C GLY A 406 -16.54 14.16 -18.81
N LEU A 407 -16.76 13.75 -20.05
CA LEU A 407 -15.79 13.91 -21.14
C LEU A 407 -15.48 15.38 -21.43
N GLU A 408 -16.52 16.22 -21.54
CA GLU A 408 -16.34 17.63 -21.84
C GLU A 408 -15.64 18.37 -20.68
N ALA A 409 -15.93 18.01 -19.43
CA ALA A 409 -15.25 18.59 -18.29
C ALA A 409 -13.76 18.21 -18.23
N ILE A 410 -13.40 16.97 -18.57
CA ILE A 410 -11.99 16.58 -18.68
C ILE A 410 -11.33 17.29 -19.88
N SER A 411 -12.05 17.45 -20.99
CA SER A 411 -11.60 18.23 -22.15
C SER A 411 -11.30 19.69 -21.79
N VAL A 412 -12.13 20.34 -20.96
CA VAL A 412 -11.85 21.69 -20.43
C VAL A 412 -10.53 21.69 -19.65
N ILE A 413 -10.32 20.73 -18.75
CA ILE A 413 -9.08 20.64 -17.97
C ILE A 413 -7.85 20.42 -18.87
N SER A 414 -7.99 19.61 -19.92
CA SER A 414 -6.97 19.41 -20.96
C SER A 414 -6.67 20.69 -21.73
N LYS A 415 -7.68 21.48 -22.09
CA LYS A 415 -7.47 22.78 -22.74
C LYS A 415 -6.70 23.76 -21.85
N LEU A 416 -6.97 23.77 -20.54
CA LEU A 416 -6.20 24.57 -19.58
C LEU A 416 -4.73 24.13 -19.50
N SER A 417 -4.46 22.83 -19.64
CA SER A 417 -3.08 22.31 -19.58
C SER A 417 -2.25 22.68 -20.80
N LEU A 418 -2.86 22.96 -21.96
CA LEU A 418 -2.14 23.30 -23.20
C LEU A 418 -1.26 24.55 -23.08
N VAL A 419 -1.63 25.48 -22.19
CA VAL A 419 -0.83 26.69 -21.93
C VAL A 419 0.11 26.54 -20.73
N ASP A 420 0.19 25.36 -20.14
CA ASP A 420 1.00 25.04 -18.96
C ASP A 420 1.75 23.70 -19.13
N GLU A 421 1.58 22.77 -18.20
CA GLU A 421 2.29 21.49 -18.16
C GLU A 421 1.34 20.32 -18.50
N PRO A 422 1.84 19.24 -19.14
CA PRO A 422 1.00 18.08 -19.46
C PRO A 422 0.30 17.49 -18.23
N LEU A 423 -0.93 17.01 -18.43
CA LEU A 423 -1.68 16.29 -17.40
C LEU A 423 -1.12 14.88 -17.22
N ILE A 424 -1.25 14.32 -16.03
CA ILE A 424 -0.87 12.93 -15.74
C ILE A 424 -2.12 12.20 -15.27
N MET A 425 -2.64 11.26 -16.05
CA MET A 425 -3.79 10.42 -15.69
C MET A 425 -3.30 9.01 -15.35
N VAL A 426 -3.48 8.59 -14.10
CA VAL A 426 -3.02 7.29 -13.61
C VAL A 426 -4.22 6.40 -13.33
N PHE A 427 -4.37 5.34 -14.12
CA PHE A 427 -5.35 4.29 -13.94
C PHE A 427 -4.72 3.13 -13.17
N ASP A 428 -5.22 2.83 -11.97
CA ASP A 428 -4.72 1.76 -11.11
C ASP A 428 -5.86 0.79 -10.72
N GLN A 429 -5.49 -0.38 -10.19
CA GLN A 429 -6.41 -1.44 -9.77
C GLN A 429 -7.24 -2.05 -10.91
N LEU A 430 -6.69 -2.10 -12.12
CA LEU A 430 -7.39 -2.53 -13.33
C LEU A 430 -7.52 -4.05 -13.46
N GLU A 431 -6.92 -4.83 -12.56
CA GLU A 431 -6.86 -6.29 -12.66
C GLU A 431 -8.24 -6.94 -12.72
N SER A 432 -9.21 -6.39 -11.96
CA SER A 432 -10.58 -6.90 -11.90
C SER A 432 -11.32 -6.80 -13.24
N LEU A 433 -10.95 -5.84 -14.10
CA LEU A 433 -11.55 -5.68 -15.43
C LEU A 433 -11.21 -6.84 -16.37
N GLY A 434 -10.07 -7.51 -16.16
CA GLY A 434 -9.64 -8.64 -16.98
C GLY A 434 -10.50 -9.90 -16.80
N LEU A 435 -11.23 -10.00 -15.69
CA LEU A 435 -12.06 -11.16 -15.35
C LEU A 435 -13.17 -11.39 -16.39
N GLU A 436 -13.51 -12.66 -16.66
CA GLU A 436 -14.50 -13.01 -17.68
C GLU A 436 -15.87 -12.41 -17.40
N GLN A 437 -16.33 -12.42 -16.15
CA GLN A 437 -17.60 -11.81 -15.77
C GLN A 437 -17.67 -10.30 -16.01
N ASN A 438 -16.52 -9.63 -16.12
CA ASN A 438 -16.42 -8.18 -16.32
C ASN A 438 -16.18 -7.79 -17.77
N SER A 439 -16.40 -8.70 -18.74
CA SER A 439 -16.12 -8.45 -20.16
C SER A 439 -16.81 -7.20 -20.72
N ASN A 440 -18.09 -6.98 -20.37
CA ASN A 440 -18.82 -5.78 -20.83
C ASN A 440 -18.21 -4.50 -20.27
N LEU A 441 -17.83 -4.50 -18.99
CA LEU A 441 -17.18 -3.37 -18.34
C LEU A 441 -15.80 -3.09 -18.95
N LEU A 442 -15.03 -4.12 -19.29
CA LEU A 442 -13.75 -3.99 -19.98
C LEU A 442 -13.92 -3.36 -21.38
N LEU A 443 -14.91 -3.81 -22.15
CA LEU A 443 -15.18 -3.25 -23.49
C LEU A 443 -15.61 -1.79 -23.40
N ALA A 444 -16.51 -1.46 -22.48
CA ALA A 444 -16.93 -0.08 -22.22
C ALA A 444 -15.74 0.78 -21.75
N PHE A 445 -14.85 0.23 -20.91
CA PHE A 445 -13.63 0.90 -20.46
C PHE A 445 -12.69 1.19 -21.64
N GLY A 446 -12.44 0.20 -22.49
CA GLY A 446 -11.62 0.37 -23.70
C GLY A 446 -12.20 1.44 -24.63
N SER A 447 -13.53 1.45 -24.83
CA SER A 447 -14.22 2.50 -25.60
C SER A 447 -14.02 3.88 -24.97
N SER A 448 -14.12 3.99 -23.65
CA SER A 448 -13.90 5.24 -22.94
C SER A 448 -12.46 5.73 -23.07
N ILE A 449 -11.46 4.84 -22.96
CA ILE A 449 -10.04 5.17 -23.20
C ILE A 449 -9.83 5.69 -24.62
N LYS A 450 -10.49 5.11 -25.62
CA LYS A 450 -10.45 5.62 -27.01
C LYS A 450 -10.98 7.06 -27.10
N GLU A 451 -12.08 7.37 -26.43
CA GLU A 451 -12.63 8.72 -26.36
C GLU A 451 -11.66 9.69 -25.68
N LEU A 452 -11.00 9.27 -24.58
CA LEU A 452 -9.97 10.08 -23.92
C LEU A 452 -8.84 10.44 -24.89
N PHE A 453 -8.25 9.47 -25.60
CA PHE A 453 -7.18 9.75 -26.57
C PHE A 453 -7.63 10.64 -27.74
N THR A 454 -8.92 10.65 -28.06
CA THR A 454 -9.48 11.43 -29.17
C THR A 454 -9.74 12.88 -28.76
N HIS A 455 -10.27 13.09 -27.56
CA HIS A 455 -10.73 14.41 -27.11
C HIS A 455 -9.79 15.11 -26.12
N ILE A 456 -8.97 14.36 -25.39
CA ILE A 456 -8.08 14.88 -24.35
C ILE A 456 -6.65 14.92 -24.92
N LYS A 457 -6.14 16.13 -25.07
CA LYS A 457 -4.78 16.43 -25.53
C LYS A 457 -3.85 16.71 -24.36
N HIS A 458 -2.55 16.76 -24.67
CA HIS A 458 -1.51 17.21 -23.74
C HIS A 458 -1.51 16.45 -22.41
N SER A 459 -1.66 15.12 -22.51
CA SER A 459 -1.82 14.24 -21.35
C SER A 459 -0.99 12.96 -21.45
N LEU A 460 -0.41 12.54 -20.35
CA LEU A 460 0.19 11.24 -20.15
C LEU A 460 -0.84 10.31 -19.51
N ILE A 461 -1.24 9.23 -20.20
CA ILE A 461 -2.24 8.27 -19.72
C ILE A 461 -1.54 6.97 -19.32
N ILE A 462 -1.39 6.75 -18.02
CA ILE A 462 -0.68 5.61 -17.43
C ILE A 462 -1.70 4.56 -16.98
N SER A 463 -1.59 3.33 -17.46
CA SER A 463 -2.34 2.18 -16.95
C SER A 463 -1.44 1.25 -16.17
N ILE A 464 -1.77 1.01 -14.90
CA ILE A 464 -1.04 0.13 -14.00
C ILE A 464 -1.83 -1.16 -13.84
N MET A 465 -1.18 -2.28 -14.11
CA MET A 465 -1.81 -3.59 -13.97
C MET A 465 -0.77 -4.72 -13.85
N PHE A 466 -1.23 -5.94 -13.59
CA PHE A 466 -0.36 -7.12 -13.68
C PHE A 466 -0.08 -7.50 -15.14
N PRO A 467 1.07 -8.16 -15.45
CA PRO A 467 1.40 -8.57 -16.80
C PRO A 467 0.28 -9.37 -17.49
N TYR A 468 -0.29 -10.37 -16.80
CA TYR A 468 -1.40 -11.17 -17.32
C TYR A 468 -2.68 -10.37 -17.59
N SER A 469 -2.96 -9.33 -16.78
CA SER A 469 -4.12 -8.46 -17.02
C SER A 469 -3.93 -7.68 -18.32
N TRP A 470 -2.72 -7.22 -18.61
CA TRP A 470 -2.41 -6.55 -19.87
C TRP A 470 -2.56 -7.47 -21.08
N GLU A 471 -2.04 -8.71 -21.02
CA GLU A 471 -2.27 -9.71 -22.07
C GLU A 471 -3.76 -9.95 -22.33
N THR A 472 -4.57 -9.95 -21.27
CA THR A 472 -6.03 -10.12 -21.37
C THR A 472 -6.68 -8.92 -22.06
N PHE A 473 -6.24 -7.70 -21.74
CA PHE A 473 -6.71 -6.49 -22.41
C PHE A 473 -6.34 -6.52 -23.90
N GLN A 474 -5.12 -6.92 -24.25
CA GLN A 474 -4.66 -7.04 -25.64
C GLN A 474 -5.50 -8.04 -26.45
N LYS A 475 -5.98 -9.11 -25.82
CA LYS A 475 -6.83 -10.12 -26.49
C LYS A 475 -8.29 -9.67 -26.65
N LYS A 476 -8.82 -8.90 -25.70
CA LYS A 476 -10.25 -8.53 -25.64
C LYS A 476 -10.56 -7.17 -26.27
N LEU A 477 -9.62 -6.23 -26.25
CA LEU A 477 -9.80 -4.87 -26.78
C LEU A 477 -9.35 -4.78 -28.24
N ASN A 478 -9.86 -3.77 -28.95
CA ASN A 478 -9.43 -3.47 -30.31
C ASN A 478 -7.95 -3.04 -30.36
N SER A 479 -7.21 -3.48 -31.38
CA SER A 479 -5.78 -3.18 -31.53
C SER A 479 -5.47 -1.68 -31.51
N SER A 480 -6.32 -0.84 -32.11
CA SER A 480 -6.15 0.61 -32.09
C SER A 480 -6.15 1.22 -30.68
N ILE A 481 -6.86 0.60 -29.74
CA ILE A 481 -6.89 1.03 -28.33
C ILE A 481 -5.61 0.56 -27.64
N THR A 482 -5.23 -0.70 -27.84
CA THR A 482 -4.06 -1.29 -27.19
C THR A 482 -2.76 -0.68 -27.69
N ASP A 483 -2.68 -0.30 -28.96
CA ASP A 483 -1.52 0.34 -29.57
C ASP A 483 -1.34 1.78 -29.05
N ARG A 484 -2.46 2.51 -28.84
CA ARG A 484 -2.43 3.86 -28.23
C ARG A 484 -2.08 3.81 -26.74
N GLN A 485 -2.72 2.91 -25.99
CA GLN A 485 -2.53 2.79 -24.55
C GLN A 485 -1.17 2.19 -24.19
N GLY A 486 -0.71 1.21 -24.97
CA GLY A 486 0.54 0.48 -24.78
C GLY A 486 1.68 0.95 -25.70
N ASN A 487 1.62 2.20 -26.18
CA ASN A 487 2.67 2.80 -27.01
C ASN A 487 4.05 2.67 -26.33
N VAL A 488 4.10 2.94 -25.02
CA VAL A 488 5.26 2.61 -24.19
C VAL A 488 4.85 1.60 -23.12
N GLN A 489 5.65 0.54 -22.95
CA GLN A 489 5.45 -0.45 -21.91
C GLN A 489 6.66 -0.45 -20.97
N LEU A 490 6.41 -0.25 -19.68
CA LEU A 490 7.42 -0.25 -18.64
C LEU A 490 7.17 -1.41 -17.68
N THR A 491 8.17 -2.23 -17.43
CA THR A 491 8.08 -3.35 -16.48
C THR A 491 8.87 -3.01 -15.23
N ILE A 492 8.23 -3.15 -14.06
CA ILE A 492 8.85 -3.01 -12.75
C ILE A 492 9.23 -4.40 -12.24
N GLN A 493 10.53 -4.62 -12.14
CA GLN A 493 11.13 -5.84 -11.61
C GLN A 493 11.24 -5.75 -10.08
N SER A 494 11.37 -6.92 -9.44
CA SER A 494 11.73 -6.97 -8.02
C SER A 494 13.12 -6.34 -7.81
N PRO A 495 13.31 -5.51 -6.77
CA PRO A 495 14.62 -4.95 -6.47
C PRO A 495 15.65 -6.04 -6.14
N ASN A 496 16.93 -5.72 -6.29
CA ASN A 496 18.00 -6.59 -5.83
C ASN A 496 18.07 -6.60 -4.29
N ARG A 497 18.85 -7.52 -3.74
CA ARG A 497 18.98 -7.69 -2.28
C ARG A 497 19.47 -6.43 -1.57
N GLN A 498 20.45 -5.72 -2.15
CA GLN A 498 20.99 -4.49 -1.56
C GLN A 498 19.92 -3.39 -1.48
N ASP A 499 19.16 -3.17 -2.55
CA ASP A 499 18.06 -2.18 -2.55
C ASP A 499 16.99 -2.53 -1.51
N LEU A 500 16.72 -3.82 -1.27
CA LEU A 500 15.77 -4.26 -0.24
C LEU A 500 16.30 -3.99 1.17
N GLU A 501 17.58 -4.23 1.42
CA GLU A 501 18.24 -3.92 2.70
C GLU A 501 18.28 -2.41 2.96
N ASP A 502 18.68 -1.62 1.96
CA ASP A 502 18.71 -0.16 2.01
C ASP A 502 17.30 0.41 2.27
N LEU A 503 16.27 -0.19 1.68
CA LEU A 503 14.88 0.17 1.93
C LEU A 503 14.47 -0.11 3.38
N LEU A 504 14.85 -1.26 3.94
CA LEU A 504 14.57 -1.59 5.34
C LEU A 504 15.30 -0.64 6.30
N ASN A 505 16.55 -0.29 6.00
CA ASN A 505 17.30 0.72 6.75
C ASN A 505 16.65 2.11 6.65
N LEU A 506 16.10 2.48 5.48
CA LEU A 506 15.36 3.73 5.32
C LEU A 506 14.11 3.78 6.22
N HIS A 507 13.40 2.66 6.38
CA HIS A 507 12.29 2.57 7.34
C HIS A 507 12.76 2.74 8.80
N LEU A 508 14.01 2.37 9.11
CA LEU A 508 14.60 2.45 10.44
C LEU A 508 15.29 3.78 10.76
N GLN A 509 15.32 4.75 9.82
CA GLN A 509 16.10 5.99 9.96
C GLN A 509 15.83 6.81 11.25
N ASP A 510 14.63 6.68 11.82
CA ASP A 510 14.22 7.40 13.04
C ASP A 510 14.54 6.62 14.34
N LEU A 511 15.03 5.39 14.22
CA LEU A 511 15.44 4.55 15.33
C LEU A 511 16.97 4.63 15.51
N PRO A 512 17.48 4.56 16.75
CA PRO A 512 18.91 4.55 17.02
C PRO A 512 19.56 3.17 16.75
N VAL A 513 18.98 2.38 15.85
CA VAL A 513 19.40 1.01 15.53
C VAL A 513 19.21 0.75 14.02
N SER A 514 20.12 -0.04 13.47
CA SER A 514 20.14 -0.47 12.07
C SER A 514 19.48 -1.84 11.88
N PHE A 515 19.22 -2.21 10.62
CA PHE A 515 18.66 -3.51 10.27
C PHE A 515 19.47 -4.68 10.85
N ASN A 516 20.80 -4.57 10.79
CA ASN A 516 21.73 -5.61 11.22
C ASN A 516 21.85 -5.74 12.75
N GLU A 517 21.42 -4.73 13.50
CA GLU A 517 21.42 -4.74 14.96
C GLU A 517 20.11 -5.30 15.55
N ILE A 518 19.01 -5.23 14.79
CA ILE A 518 17.69 -5.68 15.25
C ILE A 518 17.46 -7.16 14.94
N PHE A 519 17.91 -7.62 13.78
CA PHE A 519 17.63 -8.96 13.26
C PHE A 519 18.90 -9.81 13.19
N THR A 520 18.81 -11.09 13.56
CA THR A 520 19.94 -12.04 13.43
C THR A 520 20.21 -12.35 11.95
N PRO A 521 21.40 -12.86 11.59
CA PRO A 521 21.71 -13.22 10.20
C PRO A 521 20.68 -14.16 9.55
N GLU A 522 20.14 -15.12 10.30
CA GLU A 522 19.10 -16.04 9.83
C GLU A 522 17.76 -15.32 9.58
N GLU A 523 17.38 -14.41 10.48
CA GLU A 523 16.18 -13.59 10.33
C GLU A 523 16.30 -12.64 9.13
N GLN A 524 17.47 -12.02 8.95
CA GLN A 524 17.78 -11.18 7.80
C GLN A 524 17.66 -11.97 6.48
N GLU A 525 18.21 -13.19 6.43
CA GLU A 525 18.08 -14.06 5.27
C GLU A 525 16.61 -14.36 4.99
N GLU A 526 15.82 -14.72 6.00
CA GLU A 526 14.41 -15.04 5.80
C GLU A 526 13.56 -13.83 5.37
N ILE A 527 13.90 -12.63 5.86
CA ILE A 527 13.28 -11.36 5.45
C ILE A 527 13.62 -11.05 3.99
N LEU A 528 14.89 -11.07 3.61
CA LEU A 528 15.37 -10.66 2.29
C LEU A 528 15.06 -11.71 1.20
N HIS A 529 14.98 -13.00 1.57
CA HIS A 529 14.60 -14.09 0.67
C HIS A 529 13.16 -13.96 0.13
N GLN A 530 12.33 -13.08 0.70
CA GLN A 530 10.99 -12.83 0.18
C GLN A 530 10.98 -12.15 -1.21
N GLN A 531 12.08 -11.48 -1.60
CA GLN A 531 12.34 -10.82 -2.90
C GLN A 531 11.38 -9.69 -3.33
N VAL A 532 10.15 -9.67 -2.82
CA VAL A 532 9.12 -8.68 -3.17
C VAL A 532 9.00 -7.67 -2.02
N ILE A 533 9.12 -6.37 -2.33
CA ILE A 533 9.10 -5.27 -1.34
C ILE A 533 8.02 -5.46 -0.28
N ARG A 534 6.75 -5.65 -0.68
CA ARG A 534 5.65 -5.83 0.28
C ARG A 534 5.86 -7.02 1.22
N LYS A 535 6.35 -8.14 0.69
CA LYS A 535 6.58 -9.36 1.50
C LYS A 535 7.77 -9.18 2.44
N VAL A 536 8.83 -8.52 1.96
CA VAL A 536 10.02 -8.17 2.76
C VAL A 536 9.62 -7.29 3.95
N ILE A 537 8.89 -6.19 3.70
CA ILE A 537 8.42 -5.28 4.76
C ILE A 537 7.47 -6.00 5.72
N ASN A 538 6.53 -6.81 5.22
CA ASN A 538 5.63 -7.60 6.07
C ASN A 538 6.41 -8.59 6.95
N ARG A 539 7.43 -9.27 6.40
CA ARG A 539 8.23 -10.22 7.17
C ARG A 539 9.07 -9.50 8.23
N ALA A 540 9.66 -8.35 7.90
CA ALA A 540 10.33 -7.49 8.88
C ALA A 540 9.37 -7.01 9.98
N THR A 541 8.11 -6.71 9.62
CA THR A 541 7.06 -6.36 10.58
C THR A 541 6.81 -7.49 11.58
N ASP A 542 6.73 -8.73 11.09
CA ASP A 542 6.48 -9.91 11.93
C ASP A 542 7.63 -10.15 12.92
N TYR A 543 8.88 -10.11 12.46
CA TYR A 543 10.04 -10.23 13.35
C TYR A 543 10.13 -9.07 14.34
N TYR A 544 9.85 -7.84 13.92
CA TYR A 544 9.84 -6.70 14.83
C TYR A 544 8.81 -6.90 15.95
N ARG A 545 7.61 -7.40 15.62
CA ARG A 545 6.58 -7.74 16.63
C ARG A 545 7.01 -8.88 17.53
N PHE A 546 7.70 -9.89 17.00
CA PHE A 546 8.26 -10.96 17.81
C PHE A 546 9.27 -10.43 18.82
N LYS A 547 10.23 -9.59 18.40
CA LYS A 547 11.24 -9.00 19.29
C LYS A 547 10.63 -8.03 20.31
N ARG A 548 9.66 -7.21 19.91
CA ARG A 548 9.02 -6.20 20.79
C ARG A 548 7.99 -6.81 21.76
N ASP A 549 7.08 -7.61 21.22
CA ASP A 549 5.85 -8.05 21.90
C ASP A 549 5.84 -9.55 22.24
N GLY A 550 6.81 -10.32 21.73
CA GLY A 550 6.83 -11.78 21.89
C GLY A 550 5.79 -12.52 21.04
N ILE A 551 5.19 -11.85 20.05
CA ILE A 551 4.20 -12.46 19.15
C ILE A 551 4.93 -13.41 18.18
N PRO A 552 4.65 -14.72 18.18
CA PRO A 552 5.35 -15.67 17.32
C PRO A 552 5.25 -15.30 15.84
N VAL A 553 6.38 -15.45 15.14
CA VAL A 553 6.42 -15.27 13.68
C VAL A 553 5.75 -16.48 13.03
N SER A 554 4.75 -16.24 12.19
CA SER A 554 4.08 -17.29 11.43
C SER A 554 5.11 -18.09 10.62
N GLN A 555 5.21 -19.39 10.87
CA GLN A 555 6.09 -20.25 10.08
C GLN A 555 5.65 -20.21 8.62
N LEU A 556 6.60 -19.97 7.72
CA LEU A 556 6.38 -20.21 6.30
C LEU A 556 6.11 -21.70 6.17
N GLN A 557 4.86 -22.08 5.89
CA GLN A 557 4.57 -23.48 5.55
C GLN A 557 5.52 -23.86 4.42
N PRO A 558 6.25 -25.00 4.52
CA PRO A 558 7.03 -25.49 3.39
C PRO A 558 6.06 -25.54 2.22
N LYS A 559 6.44 -24.89 1.12
CA LYS A 559 5.65 -24.89 -0.10
C LYS A 559 5.49 -26.35 -0.54
N ALA A 560 4.46 -27.05 -0.07
CA ALA A 560 3.73 -27.95 -0.95
C ALA A 560 3.55 -27.13 -2.21
N GLN A 561 4.08 -27.62 -3.33
CA GLN A 561 4.11 -26.91 -4.61
C GLN A 561 2.75 -26.25 -4.80
N TYR A 562 2.67 -24.96 -4.50
CA TYR A 562 1.63 -24.11 -5.02
C TYR A 562 2.00 -24.03 -6.48
N GLN A 563 1.59 -25.06 -7.24
CA GLN A 563 1.12 -24.86 -8.59
C GLN A 563 0.35 -23.56 -8.53
N THR A 564 0.80 -22.59 -9.33
CA THR A 564 0.14 -21.29 -9.52
C THR A 564 -1.35 -21.45 -9.30
N SER A 565 -1.98 -20.61 -8.48
CA SER A 565 -3.41 -20.69 -8.14
C SER A 565 -4.31 -20.95 -9.37
N ARG A 566 -3.80 -20.60 -10.55
CA ARG A 566 -4.28 -20.97 -11.90
C ARG A 566 -4.51 -22.47 -12.16
N GLN A 567 -3.63 -23.38 -11.77
CA GLN A 567 -3.75 -24.81 -12.08
C GLN A 567 -4.82 -25.46 -11.20
N THR A 568 -4.83 -25.15 -9.90
CA THR A 568 -5.88 -25.59 -8.98
C THR A 568 -7.23 -24.97 -9.32
N ILE A 569 -7.28 -23.69 -9.70
CA ILE A 569 -8.54 -23.04 -10.14
C ILE A 569 -9.01 -23.64 -11.48
N LEU A 570 -8.12 -23.86 -12.46
CA LEU A 570 -8.49 -24.50 -13.74
C LEU A 570 -8.91 -25.96 -13.56
N GLU A 571 -8.27 -26.71 -12.68
CA GLU A 571 -8.63 -28.09 -12.34
C GLU A 571 -9.97 -28.15 -11.60
N VAL A 572 -10.20 -27.27 -10.63
CA VAL A 572 -11.48 -27.16 -9.92
C VAL A 572 -12.60 -26.68 -10.85
N SER A 573 -12.34 -25.68 -11.71
CA SER A 573 -13.30 -25.20 -12.70
C SER A 573 -13.62 -26.25 -13.76
N SER A 574 -12.62 -27.02 -14.23
CA SER A 574 -12.84 -28.11 -15.18
C SER A 574 -13.55 -29.31 -14.53
N ALA A 575 -13.29 -29.60 -13.26
CA ALA A 575 -14.02 -30.60 -12.48
C ALA A 575 -15.48 -30.17 -12.25
N LEU A 576 -15.72 -28.89 -11.93
CA LEU A 576 -17.07 -28.33 -11.80
C LEU A 576 -17.84 -28.35 -13.12
N LEU A 577 -17.17 -28.06 -14.26
CA LEU A 577 -17.77 -28.20 -15.59
C LEU A 577 -18.16 -29.64 -15.91
N LYS A 578 -17.30 -30.62 -15.59
CA LYS A 578 -17.61 -32.04 -15.76
C LYS A 578 -18.78 -32.48 -14.87
N ILE A 579 -18.81 -32.04 -13.61
CA ILE A 579 -19.92 -32.32 -12.69
C ILE A 579 -21.21 -31.69 -13.23
N SER A 580 -21.17 -30.44 -13.68
CA SER A 580 -22.34 -29.76 -14.26
C SER A 580 -22.86 -30.49 -15.50
N GLN A 581 -21.97 -30.96 -16.38
CA GLN A 581 -22.34 -31.75 -17.56
C GLN A 581 -22.94 -33.11 -17.18
N SER A 582 -22.38 -33.78 -16.17
CA SER A 582 -22.93 -35.03 -15.65
C SER A 582 -24.29 -34.83 -14.97
N VAL A 583 -24.50 -33.73 -14.26
CA VAL A 583 -25.80 -33.36 -13.66
C VAL A 583 -26.82 -33.04 -14.75
N GLU A 584 -26.43 -32.38 -15.83
CA GLU A 584 -27.30 -32.14 -16.99
C GLU A 584 -27.66 -33.43 -17.73
N GLU A 585 -26.71 -34.35 -17.91
CA GLU A 585 -26.99 -35.67 -18.49
C GLU A 585 -27.90 -36.51 -17.59
N LEU A 586 -27.69 -36.47 -16.28
CA LEU A 586 -28.55 -37.14 -15.31
C LEU A 586 -29.96 -36.52 -15.29
N SER A 587 -30.07 -35.20 -15.35
CA SER A 587 -31.35 -34.49 -15.44
C SER A 587 -32.10 -34.85 -16.74
N LYS A 588 -31.40 -34.90 -17.87
CA LYS A 588 -31.98 -35.35 -19.16
C LYS A 588 -32.41 -36.81 -19.12
N LYS A 589 -31.63 -37.70 -18.50
CA LYS A 589 -32.01 -39.11 -18.28
C LYS A 589 -33.20 -39.25 -17.33
N LEU A 590 -33.25 -38.47 -16.25
CA LEU A 590 -34.36 -38.48 -15.28
C LEU A 590 -35.66 -37.98 -15.93
N ASN A 591 -35.57 -36.93 -16.73
CA ASN A 591 -36.71 -36.39 -17.49
C ASN A 591 -37.18 -37.36 -18.60
N SER A 592 -36.29 -38.19 -19.14
CA SER A 592 -36.67 -39.26 -20.09
C SER A 592 -37.34 -40.47 -19.42
N LEU A 593 -37.18 -40.63 -18.10
CA LEU A 593 -37.80 -41.71 -17.30
C LEU A 593 -39.12 -41.29 -16.63
N LEU A 594 -39.39 -39.98 -16.56
CA LEU A 594 -40.59 -39.41 -15.95
C LEU A 594 -41.57 -38.92 -17.02
N VAL A 595 -42.04 -39.83 -17.87
CA VAL A 595 -43.27 -39.66 -18.63
C VAL A 595 -44.17 -40.85 -18.31
N GLN A 596 -44.97 -40.71 -17.26
CA GLN A 596 -46.29 -41.31 -17.11
C GLN A 596 -47.08 -40.57 -16.02
N GLU A 597 -48.34 -40.30 -16.35
CA GLU A 597 -49.27 -39.37 -15.72
C GLU A 597 -49.85 -39.79 -14.35
N PRO A 598 -50.54 -38.87 -13.62
CA PRO A 598 -50.70 -38.89 -12.16
C PRO A 598 -52.01 -39.54 -11.70
N THR A 599 -52.07 -40.04 -10.45
CA THR A 599 -53.30 -40.20 -9.62
C THR A 599 -52.96 -40.62 -8.17
N PRO A 600 -53.89 -40.54 -7.18
CA PRO A 600 -53.67 -39.76 -5.96
C PRO A 600 -53.49 -40.58 -4.67
N VAL A 601 -53.05 -39.86 -3.62
CA VAL A 601 -52.78 -40.30 -2.25
C VAL A 601 -54.03 -40.88 -1.55
N PRO A 602 -53.85 -41.86 -0.63
CA PRO A 602 -54.45 -41.71 0.70
C PRO A 602 -53.51 -42.10 1.87
N THR A 603 -53.46 -41.19 2.85
CA THR A 603 -53.51 -41.34 4.32
C THR A 603 -53.10 -42.69 4.97
N SER A 604 -52.13 -42.63 5.90
CA SER A 604 -52.25 -42.88 7.37
C SER A 604 -51.29 -44.03 7.77
N VAL A 605 -50.64 -44.21 8.92
CA VAL A 605 -50.56 -43.71 10.32
C VAL A 605 -49.13 -44.17 10.81
N PRO A 606 -48.68 -44.17 12.09
CA PRO A 606 -48.93 -43.36 13.28
C PRO A 606 -47.61 -42.81 13.90
N GLY A 607 -47.78 -41.96 14.91
CA GLY A 607 -46.71 -41.15 15.49
C GLY A 607 -45.71 -41.85 16.39
N LEU A 608 -44.64 -41.10 16.66
CA LEU A 608 -43.83 -41.21 17.86
C LEU A 608 -43.55 -39.78 18.34
N MET A 609 -44.28 -39.41 19.40
CA MET A 609 -43.97 -38.24 20.20
C MET A 609 -42.67 -38.51 20.95
N VAL A 610 -41.66 -37.67 20.73
CA VAL A 610 -40.56 -37.48 21.67
C VAL A 610 -40.51 -35.99 21.97
N GLU A 611 -40.96 -35.64 23.16
CA GLU A 611 -40.69 -34.35 23.77
C GLU A 611 -39.17 -34.18 23.91
N THR A 612 -38.60 -33.20 23.19
CA THR A 612 -37.28 -32.68 23.55
C THR A 612 -37.40 -31.18 23.82
N ALA A 613 -36.90 -30.82 25.00
CA ALA A 613 -37.00 -29.52 25.61
C ALA A 613 -36.50 -28.39 24.72
N LYS A 614 -37.23 -27.27 24.71
CA LYS A 614 -36.76 -25.97 24.22
C LYS A 614 -35.58 -25.52 25.08
N VAL A 615 -34.36 -25.82 24.65
CA VAL A 615 -33.18 -25.07 25.06
C VAL A 615 -32.89 -24.10 23.93
N VAL A 616 -33.27 -22.84 24.12
CA VAL A 616 -32.75 -21.72 23.32
C VAL A 616 -31.25 -21.64 23.65
N PRO A 617 -30.33 -21.88 22.71
CA PRO A 617 -28.93 -21.58 22.96
C PRO A 617 -28.83 -20.06 22.99
N GLN A 618 -28.67 -19.48 24.18
CA GLN A 618 -28.03 -18.18 24.28
C GLN A 618 -26.63 -18.35 23.67
N PRO A 619 -26.23 -17.53 22.69
CA PRO A 619 -24.89 -17.65 22.14
C PRO A 619 -23.91 -17.29 23.24
N LEU A 620 -23.17 -18.28 23.75
CA LEU A 620 -21.92 -18.04 24.45
C LEU A 620 -21.00 -17.35 23.43
N VAL A 621 -20.88 -16.04 23.56
CA VAL A 621 -19.89 -15.26 22.82
C VAL A 621 -18.53 -15.74 23.30
N SER A 622 -17.83 -16.51 22.48
CA SER A 622 -16.45 -16.92 22.78
C SER A 622 -15.58 -15.67 22.92
N LEU A 623 -14.50 -15.75 23.69
CA LEU A 623 -13.54 -14.65 23.86
C LEU A 623 -13.03 -14.10 22.50
N GLU A 624 -12.98 -14.95 21.47
CA GLU A 624 -12.62 -14.60 20.09
C GLU A 624 -13.70 -13.75 19.41
N SER A 625 -14.97 -14.06 19.67
CA SER A 625 -16.12 -13.32 19.15
C SER A 625 -16.19 -11.91 19.73
N GLN A 626 -15.89 -11.75 21.02
CA GLN A 626 -15.77 -10.45 21.68
C GLN A 626 -14.61 -9.63 21.08
N THR A 627 -13.45 -10.27 20.87
CA THR A 627 -12.27 -9.65 20.25
C THR A 627 -12.55 -9.16 18.83
N LEU A 628 -13.27 -9.97 18.04
CA LEU A 628 -13.72 -9.58 16.70
C LEU A 628 -14.70 -8.41 16.76
N PHE A 629 -15.66 -8.43 17.69
CA PHE A 629 -16.64 -7.35 17.84
C PHE A 629 -15.98 -6.02 18.24
N ASP A 630 -15.01 -6.06 19.15
CA ASP A 630 -14.22 -4.90 19.58
C ASP A 630 -13.36 -4.36 18.42
N TYR A 631 -12.73 -5.25 17.64
CA TYR A 631 -12.01 -4.89 16.43
C TYR A 631 -12.94 -4.20 15.42
N LEU A 632 -14.10 -4.79 15.10
CA LEU A 632 -15.06 -4.23 14.15
C LEU A 632 -15.61 -2.87 14.62
N ASN A 633 -15.91 -2.71 15.91
CA ASN A 633 -16.33 -1.42 16.47
C ASN A 633 -15.21 -0.37 16.42
N LYS A 634 -13.97 -0.77 16.69
CA LYS A 634 -12.81 0.12 16.55
C LYS A 634 -12.61 0.55 15.10
N GLN A 635 -12.71 -0.39 14.15
CA GLN A 635 -12.63 -0.10 12.72
C GLN A 635 -13.77 0.79 12.26
N LYS A 636 -15.00 0.55 12.71
CA LYS A 636 -16.15 1.41 12.42
C LYS A 636 -15.89 2.85 12.89
N LYS A 637 -15.49 3.05 14.15
CA LYS A 637 -15.17 4.39 14.68
C LYS A 637 -14.04 5.05 13.89
N TYR A 638 -13.00 4.30 13.55
CA TYR A 638 -11.90 4.78 12.70
C TYR A 638 -12.41 5.23 11.33
N LEU A 639 -13.19 4.39 10.63
CA LEU A 639 -13.77 4.69 9.32
C LEU A 639 -14.72 5.89 9.38
N GLU A 640 -15.51 6.05 10.45
CA GLU A 640 -16.38 7.21 10.65
C GLU A 640 -15.59 8.51 10.88
N GLN A 641 -14.49 8.44 11.65
CA GLN A 641 -13.60 9.59 11.85
C GLN A 641 -12.87 9.96 10.56
N GLU A 642 -12.34 8.97 9.85
CA GLU A 642 -11.70 9.16 8.55
C GLU A 642 -12.69 9.69 7.50
N TYR A 643 -13.94 9.21 7.53
CA TYR A 643 -15.01 9.78 6.72
C TYR A 643 -15.23 11.25 7.08
N LYS A 644 -15.42 11.62 8.35
CA LYS A 644 -15.58 13.03 8.74
C LYS A 644 -14.40 13.92 8.32
N LYS A 645 -13.17 13.41 8.40
CA LYS A 645 -11.96 14.12 7.97
C LYS A 645 -11.85 14.24 6.46
N SER A 646 -12.23 13.21 5.69
CA SER A 646 -11.98 13.13 4.24
C SER A 646 -13.24 13.29 3.37
N HIS A 647 -14.43 13.41 3.95
CA HIS A 647 -15.69 13.47 3.20
C HIS A 647 -15.78 14.72 2.31
N HIS A 648 -15.14 15.81 2.70
CA HIS A 648 -15.00 17.00 1.86
C HIS A 648 -14.10 16.78 0.63
N LEU A 649 -13.29 15.71 0.61
CA LEU A 649 -12.38 15.33 -0.48
C LEU A 649 -12.96 14.27 -1.42
N LYS A 650 -14.05 13.58 -1.03
CA LYS A 650 -14.69 12.55 -1.86
C LYS A 650 -15.92 13.10 -2.56
N ILE A 651 -16.20 12.59 -3.75
CA ILE A 651 -17.45 12.80 -4.46
C ILE A 651 -18.17 11.45 -4.43
N ILE A 652 -19.24 11.39 -3.66
CA ILE A 652 -20.06 10.17 -3.57
C ILE A 652 -21.11 10.27 -4.65
N THR A 653 -20.96 9.49 -5.72
CA THR A 653 -22.01 9.34 -6.73
C THR A 653 -22.84 8.09 -6.41
N PRO A 654 -24.18 8.15 -6.48
CA PRO A 654 -25.03 6.97 -6.28
C PRO A 654 -24.67 5.79 -7.19
N SER A 655 -24.15 6.04 -8.40
CA SER A 655 -23.68 5.00 -9.33
C SER A 655 -22.47 4.21 -8.79
N GLN A 656 -21.50 4.89 -8.17
CA GLN A 656 -20.30 4.24 -7.61
C GLN A 656 -20.63 3.29 -6.45
N ASP A 657 -21.60 3.65 -5.62
CA ASP A 657 -22.03 2.81 -4.50
C ASP A 657 -23.04 1.74 -4.92
N CYS A 658 -23.85 2.00 -5.96
CA CYS A 658 -24.79 1.03 -6.51
C CYS A 658 -24.08 -0.27 -6.95
N GLY A 659 -22.98 -0.18 -7.73
CA GLY A 659 -22.26 -1.39 -8.16
C GLY A 659 -21.66 -2.21 -7.02
N LYS A 660 -21.13 -1.54 -5.98
CA LYS A 660 -20.65 -2.21 -4.76
C LYS A 660 -21.78 -2.89 -4.00
N LEU A 661 -22.89 -2.17 -3.84
CA LEU A 661 -24.08 -2.66 -3.18
C LEU A 661 -24.68 -3.85 -3.95
N GLN A 662 -24.76 -3.79 -5.28
CA GLN A 662 -25.18 -4.91 -6.13
C GLN A 662 -24.28 -6.13 -5.93
N THR A 663 -22.95 -5.95 -5.87
CA THR A 663 -21.99 -7.04 -5.64
C THR A 663 -22.17 -7.68 -4.25
N ILE A 664 -22.36 -6.85 -3.22
CA ILE A 664 -22.62 -7.32 -1.86
C ILE A 664 -23.95 -8.09 -1.83
N LEU A 665 -25.01 -7.51 -2.40
CA LEU A 665 -26.34 -8.10 -2.38
C LEU A 665 -26.43 -9.37 -3.23
N SER A 666 -25.75 -9.46 -4.36
CA SER A 666 -25.70 -10.68 -5.18
C SER A 666 -24.98 -11.82 -4.45
N THR A 667 -23.92 -11.49 -3.70
CA THR A 667 -23.25 -12.44 -2.81
C THR A 667 -24.18 -12.87 -1.67
N CYS A 668 -24.88 -11.92 -1.04
CA CYS A 668 -25.84 -12.20 0.02
C CYS A 668 -27.08 -12.97 -0.47
N HIS A 669 -27.51 -12.77 -1.72
CA HIS A 669 -28.61 -13.52 -2.33
C HIS A 669 -28.33 -15.02 -2.30
N GLN A 670 -27.10 -15.42 -2.65
CA GLN A 670 -26.66 -16.83 -2.61
C GLN A 670 -26.73 -17.44 -1.21
N ILE A 671 -26.59 -16.62 -0.16
CA ILE A 671 -26.56 -17.07 1.25
C ILE A 671 -27.96 -17.05 1.88
N TYR A 672 -28.78 -16.03 1.57
CA TYR A 672 -29.99 -15.72 2.32
C TYR A 672 -31.30 -15.83 1.52
N GLY A 673 -31.24 -16.09 0.21
CA GLY A 673 -32.38 -16.38 -0.65
C GLY A 673 -33.40 -15.22 -0.77
N PHE A 674 -32.99 -14.10 -1.37
CA PHE A 674 -33.87 -12.94 -1.67
C PHE A 674 -33.61 -12.42 -3.08
N ASP A 675 -34.63 -12.07 -3.86
CA ASP A 675 -34.43 -11.53 -5.21
C ASP A 675 -34.06 -10.04 -5.15
N ILE A 676 -33.40 -9.54 -6.21
CA ILE A 676 -33.00 -8.14 -6.35
C ILE A 676 -33.68 -7.57 -7.59
N ASP A 677 -34.46 -6.52 -7.42
CA ASP A 677 -35.06 -5.71 -8.48
C ASP A 677 -34.67 -4.23 -8.26
N HIS A 678 -35.22 -3.31 -9.07
CA HIS A 678 -35.00 -1.88 -8.93
C HIS A 678 -36.29 -1.15 -8.59
N LEU A 679 -36.15 -0.01 -7.91
CA LEU A 679 -37.29 0.85 -7.61
C LEU A 679 -37.90 1.38 -8.92
N LYS A 680 -39.19 1.13 -9.11
CA LYS A 680 -39.97 1.73 -10.20
C LYS A 680 -40.88 2.80 -9.62
N LEU A 681 -40.76 4.03 -10.14
CA LEU A 681 -41.67 5.13 -9.86
C LEU A 681 -42.52 5.35 -11.11
N GLY A 682 -43.77 4.87 -11.09
CA GLY A 682 -44.60 4.79 -12.29
C GLY A 682 -43.97 3.89 -13.36
N ARG A 683 -43.75 4.43 -14.56
CA ARG A 683 -43.08 3.72 -15.68
C ARG A 683 -41.55 3.84 -15.66
N LYS A 684 -40.98 4.72 -14.82
CA LYS A 684 -39.55 5.01 -14.80
C LYS A 684 -38.84 4.09 -13.81
N LYS A 685 -37.82 3.37 -14.30
CA LYS A 685 -36.90 2.59 -13.46
C LYS A 685 -35.84 3.53 -12.88
N VAL A 686 -35.59 3.45 -11.58
CA VAL A 686 -34.51 4.17 -10.90
C VAL A 686 -33.41 3.15 -10.56
N PRO A 687 -32.48 2.89 -11.49
CA PRO A 687 -31.58 1.74 -11.39
C PRO A 687 -30.64 1.79 -10.19
N GLU A 688 -30.32 2.98 -9.67
CA GLU A 688 -29.50 3.14 -8.48
C GLU A 688 -30.21 2.68 -7.19
N ASN A 689 -31.55 2.72 -7.13
CA ASN A 689 -32.30 2.27 -5.96
C ASN A 689 -32.66 0.79 -6.11
N LEU A 690 -32.12 -0.06 -5.24
CA LEU A 690 -32.31 -1.50 -5.30
C LEU A 690 -33.47 -1.92 -4.38
N VAL A 691 -34.24 -2.92 -4.81
CA VAL A 691 -35.36 -3.50 -4.07
C VAL A 691 -35.04 -4.96 -3.81
N LEU A 692 -34.91 -5.31 -2.54
CA LEU A 692 -34.78 -6.69 -2.07
C LEU A 692 -36.18 -7.28 -1.90
N ILE A 693 -36.42 -8.43 -2.51
CA ILE A 693 -37.70 -9.13 -2.47
C ILE A 693 -37.45 -10.45 -1.75
N LYS A 694 -38.06 -10.61 -0.58
CA LYS A 694 -38.06 -11.89 0.15
C LYS A 694 -39.49 -12.24 0.48
N GLU A 695 -39.97 -13.34 -0.11
CA GLU A 695 -41.37 -13.77 -0.01
C GLU A 695 -42.36 -12.65 -0.41
N ARG A 696 -43.09 -12.07 0.55
CA ARG A 696 -44.04 -10.95 0.36
C ARG A 696 -43.51 -9.59 0.82
N GLN A 697 -42.29 -9.54 1.37
CA GLN A 697 -41.70 -8.30 1.88
C GLN A 697 -40.76 -7.69 0.85
N ARG A 698 -40.86 -6.37 0.69
CA ARG A 698 -40.01 -5.57 -0.20
C ARG A 698 -39.25 -4.55 0.62
N PHE A 699 -37.93 -4.61 0.57
CA PHE A 699 -37.04 -3.65 1.24
C PHE A 699 -36.31 -2.84 0.17
N CYS A 700 -36.54 -1.53 0.13
CA CYS A 700 -35.85 -0.67 -0.82
C CYS A 700 -34.63 -0.03 -0.14
N VAL A 701 -33.46 -0.22 -0.74
CA VAL A 701 -32.25 0.51 -0.39
C VAL A 701 -32.18 1.73 -1.32
N THR A 702 -32.39 2.92 -0.75
CA THR A 702 -32.44 4.17 -1.50
C THR A 702 -31.19 5.01 -1.28
N PHE A 703 -30.68 5.61 -2.36
CA PHE A 703 -29.61 6.61 -2.28
C PHE A 703 -30.26 7.99 -2.10
N THR A 704 -30.09 8.58 -0.91
CA THR A 704 -30.77 9.81 -0.46
C THR A 704 -30.45 11.05 -1.30
N ALA A 705 -29.30 11.07 -1.99
CA ALA A 705 -28.93 12.15 -2.90
C ALA A 705 -29.84 12.26 -4.14
N LEU A 706 -30.48 11.17 -4.56
CA LEU A 706 -31.44 11.15 -5.68
C LEU A 706 -32.88 11.43 -5.22
N THR A 707 -33.24 11.07 -3.98
CA THR A 707 -34.60 11.27 -3.46
C THR A 707 -34.88 12.72 -3.05
N ALA A 708 -33.85 13.53 -2.75
CA ALA A 708 -34.03 14.97 -2.56
C ALA A 708 -34.41 15.70 -3.87
N ALA A 709 -33.84 15.29 -5.01
CA ALA A 709 -34.21 15.80 -6.34
C ALA A 709 -35.59 15.32 -6.80
N MET A 710 -36.09 14.21 -6.26
CA MET A 710 -37.41 13.64 -6.60
C MET A 710 -38.53 14.04 -5.64
N ARG A 711 -38.36 15.07 -4.78
CA ARG A 711 -39.45 15.60 -3.93
C ARG A 711 -40.50 16.43 -4.68
N TYR A 712 -40.46 16.45 -6.01
CA TYR A 712 -41.53 16.99 -6.85
C TYR A 712 -41.98 15.96 -7.89
N THR A 713 -42.80 15.01 -7.44
CA THR A 713 -43.94 14.47 -8.22
C THR A 713 -45.03 14.08 -7.25
#